data_AF-A0A1N7Q9Z8-F1
#
_entry.id   AF-A0A1N7Q9Z8-F1
#
_cell.length_a   1.000
_cell.length_b   1.000
_cell.length_c   1.000
_cell.angle_alpha   90.00
_cell.angle_beta   90.00
_cell.angle_gamma   90.00
#
_symmetry.space_group_name_H-M   'P 1'
#
loop_
_entity.id
_entity.type
_entity.pdbx_description
1 polymer ?
#
loop_
_entity_poly.entity_id
_entity_poly.type
_entity_poly.pdbx_seq_one_letter_code
_entity_poly.pdbx_strand_id
1 'polypeptide(L)'
;MARDRQSGPAQDNREDSQAAGGGPFGMAGQGYGDLAARLLDNGFEPLPILAGTKRPAVDAWTTARIDEAQVSRWIETFPMSGVGLRTGQLVGIDIDVLDPDTAHQMGRIVEGRLGSLPMRVGLWPKRLYLARTETPFAKLSARKLEFLGLGQQFVAFGIHPDTGQPYYWPAGDTPLDLPLADLPLVDEAICRDLLFELAALLPPIGEQQRRARRGGNAGPATGPVRDADGIVVDGRDGWLSTIAYHAVHDAIDADQTLAPDILAERAWQRFSATTDLSRGKKDSSTSYDLHDALTKVCDKLGLAAAGRLPPRASPDAEPVEVEPGLPVGDAREKLAEAIAAFCRSAEDWSASGCEEPGPRTGLRASVGLGKSAVSRRELLALQQRLKEAGLPHCILVFVPSLALADEAALGWAGDNLRVAVHRGYEAMVPGLGRTMCRDLDMVRLAIASGLPAFPNACMRRGGARCHTFDACAKQENLREIEEADVVLAAYDSLFTGLSVPAVKAALIVIDEGCWERAVRRTRIGLAEITAAEAVDTPRLDDPEEEEAAWTELFRLRTLASDALRANGAGPLMRQHLVDAGLTVAACATAAALEIRLRVDPGLRPGLPQGARRRAAELSWDANRSVRREALFHALEGCLQGAEDQDGRVRVMPPDPGTGAASIEVTRLQGIDQDLAQLPILHLDATLRPGLAGTVLPGLDVIEIAASMPQMRLTAVQGSFGKSSLVEDPKAAPDEARRRRNRLRDCVDHVRWEATRVAPGRTLVVTYKQIEPAFAGIPGVETGHFKAIAGLDAYKDVALLIVIGRPLPGNEDLGHITSAYLGHVPMGAYHRVRRGLLMRDGSRRPIVAIEHEDPLAELMRSAVCDDEVIQAIGRGRGVNRTAANPLEVQVLADVALPLVHDRVLAWEAVMPDIIQRMLLAGLAVDSPADAAVLHPGLFSDEKQAQKALERAGFKRQIPIDNPYREMSLKSAAYRRPGRGRSWQRAWWIEAIASDPRRLLEGAVGPLAEWKPG
;
A
#
# COMPACT_ATOMS: atom_id res chain seq x y z
N MET A 1 -63.11 19.76 -13.15
CA MET A 1 -63.70 18.60 -13.86
C MET A 1 -62.62 17.51 -13.81
N ALA A 2 -62.76 16.37 -13.14
CA ALA A 2 -63.73 15.27 -13.34
C ALA A 2 -63.60 14.68 -14.75
N ARG A 3 -63.47 13.37 -15.03
CA ARG A 3 -63.42 12.08 -14.26
C ARG A 3 -62.86 10.99 -15.23
N ASP A 4 -62.52 9.73 -14.91
CA ASP A 4 -62.41 8.86 -13.71
C ASP A 4 -61.40 7.72 -14.06
N ARG A 5 -60.74 7.01 -13.10
CA ARG A 5 -60.89 5.56 -12.71
C ARG A 5 -60.82 4.50 -13.85
N GLN A 6 -60.19 3.32 -13.72
CA GLN A 6 -60.11 2.24 -12.69
C GLN A 6 -58.79 1.45 -12.92
N SER A 7 -58.25 0.51 -12.12
CA SER A 7 -58.61 -0.15 -10.84
C SER A 7 -57.39 -0.95 -10.35
N GLY A 8 -57.20 -1.12 -9.04
CA GLY A 8 -56.24 -2.09 -8.46
C GLY A 8 -56.89 -2.95 -7.37
N PRO A 9 -56.31 -4.11 -7.00
CA PRO A 9 -56.74 -4.89 -5.85
C PRO A 9 -55.99 -4.52 -4.56
N ALA A 10 -56.63 -4.85 -3.44
CA ALA A 10 -56.34 -4.42 -2.07
C ALA A 10 -54.96 -4.78 -1.50
N GLN A 11 -54.56 -3.99 -0.50
CA GLN A 11 -53.52 -4.31 0.48
C GLN A 11 -53.94 -5.51 1.34
N ASP A 12 -52.99 -6.36 1.73
CA ASP A 12 -53.06 -7.08 3.00
C ASP A 12 -51.97 -6.53 3.92
N ASN A 13 -52.35 -6.09 5.12
CA ASN A 13 -51.44 -5.51 6.09
C ASN A 13 -51.03 -6.61 7.06
N ARG A 14 -49.74 -6.98 7.06
CA ARG A 14 -49.10 -7.56 8.24
C ARG A 14 -47.84 -6.79 8.57
N GLU A 15 -47.77 -6.42 9.84
CA GLU A 15 -46.61 -5.81 10.47
C GLU A 15 -45.48 -6.83 10.47
N ASP A 16 -44.26 -6.40 10.18
CA ASP A 16 -43.09 -7.02 10.80
C ASP A 16 -42.09 -5.93 11.19
N SER A 17 -41.86 -5.87 12.50
CA SER A 17 -40.90 -5.01 13.15
C SER A 17 -39.69 -5.85 13.55
N GLN A 18 -38.55 -5.20 13.84
CA GLN A 18 -37.27 -5.80 14.26
C GLN A 18 -36.44 -6.45 13.13
N ALA A 19 -35.11 -6.56 13.22
CA ALA A 19 -34.09 -5.73 13.87
C ALA A 19 -32.71 -6.12 13.29
N ALA A 20 -31.69 -5.25 13.45
CA ALA A 20 -30.34 -5.47 12.95
C ALA A 20 -29.64 -6.72 13.52
N GLY A 21 -28.78 -7.37 12.73
CA GLY A 21 -28.04 -8.57 13.16
C GLY A 21 -26.93 -9.04 12.20
N GLY A 22 -25.98 -8.18 11.82
CA GLY A 22 -24.82 -8.56 10.99
C GLY A 22 -23.61 -8.99 11.82
N GLY A 23 -23.52 -10.28 12.16
CA GLY A 23 -22.34 -10.90 12.79
C GLY A 23 -21.43 -11.62 11.78
N PRO A 24 -20.22 -12.07 12.19
CA PRO A 24 -19.32 -12.82 11.31
C PRO A 24 -19.89 -14.21 10.99
N PHE A 25 -19.52 -14.75 9.82
CA PHE A 25 -20.07 -15.99 9.23
C PHE A 25 -20.27 -17.15 10.22
N GLY A 26 -21.49 -17.31 10.70
CA GLY A 26 -22.02 -18.56 11.20
C GLY A 26 -22.86 -19.21 10.11
N MET A 27 -22.63 -20.49 9.82
CA MET A 27 -23.46 -21.30 8.90
C MET A 27 -24.80 -21.66 9.56
N ALA A 28 -25.58 -20.64 9.92
CA ALA A 28 -26.87 -20.77 10.57
C ALA A 28 -27.95 -21.18 9.55
N GLY A 29 -28.07 -22.48 9.30
CA GLY A 29 -29.14 -23.02 8.45
C GLY A 29 -28.92 -24.45 7.94
N GLN A 30 -27.67 -24.93 7.90
CA GLN A 30 -27.35 -26.27 7.39
C GLN A 30 -27.26 -27.31 8.52
N GLY A 31 -27.90 -28.46 8.31
CA GLY A 31 -27.94 -29.59 9.24
C GLY A 31 -27.06 -30.76 8.81
N TYR A 32 -27.15 -31.86 9.55
CA TYR A 32 -26.45 -33.11 9.24
C TYR A 32 -26.78 -33.62 7.83
N GLY A 33 -28.01 -33.42 7.37
CA GLY A 33 -28.45 -33.80 6.03
C GLY A 33 -27.68 -33.12 4.90
N ASP A 34 -27.25 -31.87 5.10
CA ASP A 34 -26.60 -31.05 4.07
C ASP A 34 -25.07 -31.26 4.04
N LEU A 35 -24.48 -31.70 5.16
CA LEU A 35 -23.03 -31.66 5.39
C LEU A 35 -22.36 -33.03 5.44
N ALA A 36 -23.07 -34.08 5.87
CA ALA A 36 -22.43 -35.32 6.27
C ALA A 36 -21.79 -36.11 5.11
N ALA A 37 -22.37 -36.08 3.90
CA ALA A 37 -21.79 -36.74 2.73
C ALA A 37 -20.41 -36.14 2.37
N ARG A 38 -20.35 -34.81 2.20
CA ARG A 38 -19.11 -34.09 1.87
C ARG A 38 -18.02 -34.26 2.93
N LEU A 39 -18.39 -34.37 4.21
CA LEU A 39 -17.43 -34.64 5.29
C LEU A 39 -16.86 -36.07 5.23
N LEU A 40 -17.68 -37.05 4.84
CA LEU A 40 -17.23 -38.42 4.62
C LEU A 40 -16.31 -38.52 3.40
N ASP A 41 -16.64 -37.84 2.30
CA ASP A 41 -15.81 -37.79 1.08
C ASP A 41 -14.43 -37.17 1.36
N ASN A 42 -14.39 -36.15 2.23
CA ASN A 42 -13.16 -35.54 2.75
C ASN A 42 -12.40 -36.44 3.76
N GLY A 43 -12.86 -37.66 3.99
CA GLY A 43 -12.22 -38.65 4.87
C GLY A 43 -12.51 -38.50 6.36
N PHE A 44 -13.39 -37.59 6.77
CA PHE A 44 -13.81 -37.48 8.18
C PHE A 44 -14.92 -38.47 8.53
N GLU A 45 -15.11 -38.73 9.82
CA GLU A 45 -16.18 -39.60 10.34
C GLU A 45 -17.30 -38.77 10.99
N PRO A 46 -18.34 -38.35 10.23
CA PRO A 46 -19.42 -37.53 10.76
C PRO A 46 -20.41 -38.33 11.63
N LEU A 47 -20.93 -37.67 12.68
CA LEU A 47 -21.93 -38.17 13.60
C LEU A 47 -23.06 -37.14 13.81
N PRO A 48 -24.35 -37.56 13.77
CA PRO A 48 -25.46 -36.66 14.05
C PRO A 48 -25.51 -36.32 15.53
N ILE A 49 -25.52 -35.03 15.87
CA ILE A 49 -25.55 -34.50 17.24
C ILE A 49 -26.96 -33.98 17.55
N LEU A 50 -27.52 -34.36 18.69
CA LEU A 50 -28.82 -33.89 19.15
C LEU A 50 -28.79 -32.37 19.39
N ALA A 51 -29.76 -31.65 18.81
CA ALA A 51 -29.81 -30.20 18.82
C ALA A 51 -29.74 -29.59 20.23
N GLY A 52 -28.94 -28.54 20.41
CA GLY A 52 -28.72 -27.91 21.71
C GLY A 52 -27.95 -28.79 22.72
N THR A 53 -27.28 -29.86 22.26
CA THR A 53 -26.44 -30.72 23.11
C THR A 53 -25.07 -30.97 22.47
N LYS A 54 -24.19 -31.69 23.19
CA LYS A 54 -22.92 -32.22 22.66
C LYS A 54 -22.96 -33.76 22.54
N ARG A 55 -24.15 -34.37 22.43
CA ARG A 55 -24.36 -35.83 22.43
C ARG A 55 -24.73 -36.35 21.04
N PRO A 56 -24.08 -37.42 20.54
CA PRO A 56 -24.56 -38.14 19.36
C PRO A 56 -25.98 -38.66 19.54
N ALA A 57 -26.75 -38.65 18.46
CA ALA A 57 -28.12 -39.14 18.38
C ALA A 57 -28.21 -40.67 18.22
N VAL A 58 -27.06 -41.35 18.14
CA VAL A 58 -26.94 -42.78 17.81
C VAL A 58 -26.18 -43.52 18.90
N ASP A 59 -26.70 -44.68 19.28
CA ASP A 59 -26.08 -45.57 20.26
C ASP A 59 -24.81 -46.23 19.70
N ALA A 60 -23.90 -46.63 20.59
CA ALA A 60 -22.60 -47.25 20.25
C ALA A 60 -21.74 -46.45 19.23
N TRP A 61 -21.92 -45.12 19.15
CA TRP A 61 -21.23 -44.24 18.19
C TRP A 61 -19.70 -44.32 18.20
N THR A 62 -19.08 -44.76 19.30
CA THR A 62 -17.62 -44.94 19.41
C THR A 62 -17.09 -46.14 18.61
N THR A 63 -17.94 -47.14 18.33
CA THR A 63 -17.59 -48.37 17.59
C THR A 63 -18.44 -48.59 16.34
N ALA A 64 -19.45 -47.75 16.10
CA ALA A 64 -20.26 -47.79 14.88
C ALA A 64 -19.40 -47.67 13.62
N ARG A 65 -19.70 -48.45 12.58
CA ARG A 65 -19.07 -48.27 11.27
C ARG A 65 -19.68 -47.06 10.58
N ILE A 66 -18.86 -46.10 10.18
CA ILE A 66 -19.30 -44.86 9.53
C ILE A 66 -18.84 -44.93 8.06
N ASP A 67 -19.75 -45.33 7.19
CA ASP A 67 -19.56 -45.40 5.74
C ASP A 67 -20.75 -44.77 5.02
N GLU A 68 -20.67 -44.67 3.69
CA GLU A 68 -21.66 -43.99 2.84
C GLU A 68 -23.09 -44.50 3.10
N ALA A 69 -23.25 -45.82 3.24
CA ALA A 69 -24.54 -46.47 3.51
C ALA A 69 -25.05 -46.22 4.95
N GLN A 70 -24.17 -45.98 5.92
CA GLN A 70 -24.58 -45.57 7.27
C GLN A 70 -24.86 -44.06 7.36
N VAL A 71 -24.06 -43.22 6.70
CA VAL A 71 -24.25 -41.77 6.63
C VAL A 71 -25.54 -41.43 5.91
N SER A 72 -25.86 -42.09 4.79
CA SER A 72 -27.13 -41.91 4.05
C SER A 72 -28.35 -42.19 4.92
N ARG A 73 -28.34 -43.29 5.69
CA ARG A 73 -29.42 -43.59 6.66
C ARG A 73 -29.52 -42.54 7.78
N TRP A 74 -28.41 -41.95 8.21
CA TRP A 74 -28.43 -40.89 9.21
C TRP A 74 -28.85 -39.52 8.65
N ILE A 75 -28.59 -39.25 7.37
CA ILE A 75 -29.14 -38.09 6.63
C ILE A 75 -30.67 -38.16 6.61
N GLU A 76 -31.25 -39.32 6.29
CA GLU A 76 -32.71 -39.53 6.31
C GLU A 76 -33.30 -39.44 7.73
N THR A 77 -32.61 -40.00 8.74
CA THR A 77 -33.13 -40.11 10.11
C THR A 77 -32.96 -38.83 10.93
N PHE A 78 -31.89 -38.07 10.69
CA PHE A 78 -31.46 -36.93 11.51
C PHE A 78 -31.09 -35.67 10.69
N PRO A 79 -31.85 -35.27 9.64
CA PRO A 79 -31.41 -34.25 8.69
C PRO A 79 -31.09 -32.90 9.35
N MET A 80 -31.84 -32.51 10.38
CA MET A 80 -31.70 -31.23 11.09
C MET A 80 -30.78 -31.29 12.33
N SER A 81 -30.09 -32.41 12.58
CA SER A 81 -29.12 -32.51 13.68
C SER A 81 -27.87 -31.68 13.43
N GLY A 82 -27.12 -31.37 14.49
CA GLY A 82 -25.76 -30.86 14.35
C GLY A 82 -24.80 -31.94 13.84
N VAL A 83 -23.58 -31.56 13.49
CA VAL A 83 -22.53 -32.48 13.06
C VAL A 83 -21.38 -32.50 14.06
N GLY A 84 -21.08 -33.68 14.58
CA GLY A 84 -19.85 -33.98 15.28
C GLY A 84 -18.91 -34.78 14.39
N LEU A 85 -17.61 -34.69 14.65
CA LEU A 85 -16.59 -35.51 14.00
C LEU A 85 -15.99 -36.45 15.05
N ARG A 86 -15.95 -37.75 14.73
CA ARG A 86 -15.31 -38.77 15.57
C ARG A 86 -13.78 -38.68 15.44
N THR A 87 -13.08 -38.83 16.55
CA THR A 87 -11.61 -38.78 16.61
C THR A 87 -10.99 -40.16 16.70
N GLY A 88 -9.80 -40.29 16.11
CA GLY A 88 -9.16 -41.56 15.78
C GLY A 88 -7.92 -41.29 14.93
N GLN A 89 -8.08 -41.30 13.60
CA GLN A 89 -7.09 -40.68 12.70
C GLN A 89 -7.17 -39.15 12.76
N LEU A 90 -8.37 -38.58 12.96
CA LEU A 90 -8.53 -37.18 13.34
C LEU A 90 -8.14 -36.97 14.80
N VAL A 91 -7.30 -35.98 15.08
CA VAL A 91 -6.91 -35.52 16.42
C VAL A 91 -7.45 -34.11 16.66
N GLY A 92 -8.16 -33.91 17.77
CA GLY A 92 -8.63 -32.59 18.19
C GLY A 92 -7.84 -32.04 19.38
N ILE A 93 -7.13 -30.92 19.19
CA ILE A 93 -6.37 -30.25 20.26
C ILE A 93 -7.28 -29.24 20.94
N ASP A 94 -7.96 -29.62 22.03
CA ASP A 94 -8.95 -28.81 22.74
C ASP A 94 -8.32 -27.99 23.88
N ILE A 95 -8.31 -26.67 23.71
CA ILE A 95 -7.81 -25.72 24.70
C ILE A 95 -9.02 -25.17 25.49
N ASP A 96 -9.36 -25.83 26.60
CA ASP A 96 -10.46 -25.45 27.50
C ASP A 96 -10.07 -24.33 28.50
N VAL A 97 -9.34 -23.34 28.00
CA VAL A 97 -8.80 -22.24 28.81
C VAL A 97 -9.64 -20.99 28.61
N LEU A 98 -10.34 -20.57 29.67
CA LEU A 98 -11.17 -19.36 29.74
C LEU A 98 -10.37 -18.06 29.96
N ASP A 99 -9.05 -18.11 29.94
CA ASP A 99 -8.19 -16.92 29.88
C ASP A 99 -7.73 -16.75 28.42
N PRO A 100 -8.28 -15.77 27.66
CA PRO A 100 -7.90 -15.54 26.27
C PRO A 100 -6.41 -15.37 26.00
N ASP A 101 -5.62 -14.78 26.90
CA ASP A 101 -4.19 -14.52 26.62
C ASP A 101 -3.40 -15.82 26.69
N THR A 102 -3.67 -16.64 27.69
CA THR A 102 -3.15 -17.99 27.85
C THR A 102 -3.63 -18.87 26.70
N ALA A 103 -4.91 -18.79 26.32
CA ALA A 103 -5.44 -19.53 25.17
C ALA A 103 -4.84 -19.08 23.83
N HIS A 104 -4.51 -17.79 23.66
CA HIS A 104 -3.78 -17.27 22.49
C HIS A 104 -2.30 -17.62 22.51
N GLN A 105 -1.66 -17.65 23.68
CA GLN A 105 -0.28 -18.10 23.80
C GLN A 105 -0.19 -19.61 23.50
N MET A 106 -1.13 -20.39 24.02
CA MET A 106 -1.28 -21.81 23.70
C MET A 106 -1.55 -22.01 22.20
N GLY A 107 -2.48 -21.25 21.62
CA GLY A 107 -2.74 -21.27 20.17
C GLY A 107 -1.49 -20.97 19.34
N ARG A 108 -0.72 -19.93 19.70
CA ARG A 108 0.56 -19.61 19.03
C ARG A 108 1.62 -20.69 19.17
N ILE A 109 1.65 -21.44 20.28
CA ILE A 109 2.57 -22.57 20.47
C ILE A 109 2.10 -23.76 19.63
N VAL A 110 0.79 -24.05 19.58
CA VAL A 110 0.22 -25.09 18.70
C VAL A 110 0.53 -24.77 17.23
N GLU A 111 0.21 -23.56 16.77
CA GLU A 111 0.46 -23.09 15.39
C GLU A 111 1.97 -23.01 15.07
N GLY A 112 2.78 -22.53 16.01
CA GLY A 112 4.24 -22.45 15.84
C GLY A 112 4.95 -23.81 15.80
N ARG A 113 4.36 -24.85 16.41
CA ARG A 113 4.93 -26.20 16.46
C ARG A 113 4.38 -27.16 15.40
N LEU A 114 3.16 -26.93 14.91
CA LEU A 114 2.44 -27.82 13.98
C LEU A 114 2.04 -27.16 12.64
N GLY A 115 2.35 -25.88 12.44
CA GLY A 115 1.93 -25.11 11.26
C GLY A 115 0.52 -24.54 11.37
N SER A 116 -0.04 -24.06 10.26
CA SER A 116 -1.43 -23.60 10.22
C SER A 116 -2.38 -24.79 10.32
N LEU A 117 -3.38 -24.73 11.20
CA LEU A 117 -4.39 -25.77 11.37
C LEU A 117 -5.80 -25.17 11.44
N PRO A 118 -6.84 -25.82 10.88
CA PRO A 118 -8.23 -25.39 11.04
C PRO A 118 -8.61 -25.29 12.52
N MET A 119 -9.12 -24.12 12.92
CA MET A 119 -9.46 -23.80 14.30
C MET A 119 -10.97 -23.57 14.47
N ARG A 120 -11.59 -24.32 15.38
CA ARG A 120 -13.03 -24.27 15.67
C ARG A 120 -13.33 -23.65 17.02
N VAL A 121 -14.20 -22.64 17.05
CA VAL A 121 -14.64 -21.93 18.25
C VAL A 121 -16.14 -22.18 18.49
N GLY A 122 -16.52 -22.38 19.76
CA GLY A 122 -17.93 -22.44 20.18
C GLY A 122 -18.26 -21.52 21.37
N LEU A 123 -17.28 -21.33 22.26
CA LEU A 123 -17.30 -20.34 23.33
C LEU A 123 -15.90 -19.73 23.40
N TRP A 124 -15.72 -18.58 22.75
CA TRP A 124 -14.45 -17.84 22.76
C TRP A 124 -14.00 -17.57 24.22
N PRO A 125 -12.72 -17.75 24.56
CA PRO A 125 -11.55 -18.04 23.70
C PRO A 125 -11.24 -19.53 23.51
N LYS A 126 -12.10 -20.43 24.01
CA LYS A 126 -11.89 -21.88 23.90
C LYS A 126 -11.88 -22.26 22.43
N ARG A 127 -10.85 -22.98 22.03
CA ARG A 127 -10.55 -23.30 20.63
C ARG A 127 -10.12 -24.75 20.53
N LEU A 128 -10.52 -25.40 19.46
CA LEU A 128 -10.02 -26.72 19.10
C LEU A 128 -9.36 -26.64 17.73
N TYR A 129 -8.11 -27.10 17.64
CA TYR A 129 -7.38 -27.25 16.37
C TYR A 129 -7.48 -28.68 15.86
N LEU A 130 -7.44 -28.86 14.54
CA LEU A 130 -7.46 -30.18 13.89
C LEU A 130 -6.08 -30.60 13.37
N ALA A 131 -5.67 -31.83 13.70
CA ALA A 131 -4.50 -32.49 13.15
C ALA A 131 -4.87 -33.94 12.74
N ARG A 132 -4.00 -34.62 11.98
CA ARG A 132 -4.15 -36.05 11.62
C ARG A 132 -3.06 -36.89 12.29
N THR A 133 -3.38 -38.14 12.62
CA THR A 133 -2.40 -39.18 12.95
C THR A 133 -2.60 -40.43 12.09
N GLU A 134 -1.50 -41.11 11.75
CA GLU A 134 -1.54 -42.42 11.10
C GLU A 134 -1.72 -43.57 12.10
N THR A 135 -1.33 -43.36 13.36
CA THR A 135 -1.48 -44.36 14.44
C THR A 135 -2.38 -43.79 15.53
N PRO A 136 -3.70 -44.10 15.53
CA PRO A 136 -4.63 -43.62 16.55
C PRO A 136 -4.21 -44.00 17.96
N PHE A 137 -4.07 -42.99 18.83
CA PHE A 137 -3.68 -43.14 20.23
C PHE A 137 -4.82 -42.74 21.18
N ALA A 138 -4.72 -43.13 22.46
CA ALA A 138 -5.73 -42.79 23.47
C ALA A 138 -5.72 -41.29 23.82
N LYS A 139 -6.86 -40.74 24.25
CA LYS A 139 -6.96 -39.34 24.69
C LYS A 139 -5.91 -38.97 25.73
N LEU A 140 -5.13 -37.93 25.46
CA LEU A 140 -4.20 -37.33 26.43
C LEU A 140 -4.87 -36.14 27.11
N SER A 141 -4.55 -35.89 28.39
CA SER A 141 -5.07 -34.71 29.10
C SER A 141 -4.13 -34.23 30.21
N ALA A 142 -4.10 -32.90 30.40
CA ALA A 142 -3.39 -32.26 31.50
C ALA A 142 -4.11 -30.97 31.90
N ARG A 143 -4.54 -30.88 33.16
CA ARG A 143 -5.20 -29.69 33.74
C ARG A 143 -6.49 -29.28 33.00
N LYS A 144 -6.41 -28.34 32.05
CA LYS A 144 -7.52 -27.81 31.23
C LYS A 144 -7.27 -28.00 29.72
N LEU A 145 -6.42 -28.95 29.36
CA LEU A 145 -6.04 -29.26 27.98
C LEU A 145 -6.35 -30.72 27.71
N GLU A 146 -7.01 -30.98 26.59
CA GLU A 146 -7.36 -32.32 26.15
C GLU A 146 -6.98 -32.52 24.67
N PHE A 147 -6.28 -33.61 24.38
CA PHE A 147 -5.97 -34.02 23.00
C PHE A 147 -6.86 -35.22 22.71
N LEU A 148 -7.91 -34.97 21.93
CA LEU A 148 -8.96 -35.92 21.59
C LEU A 148 -8.43 -36.92 20.56
N GLY A 149 -7.97 -38.07 21.06
CA GLY A 149 -7.58 -39.25 20.26
C GLY A 149 -8.73 -40.23 20.05
N LEU A 150 -8.40 -41.52 19.91
CA LEU A 150 -9.33 -42.60 19.58
C LEU A 150 -10.57 -42.65 20.49
N GLY A 151 -11.74 -42.74 19.87
CA GLY A 151 -13.02 -42.98 20.55
C GLY A 151 -13.61 -41.76 21.26
N GLN A 152 -13.14 -40.55 20.95
CA GLN A 152 -13.81 -39.30 21.35
C GLN A 152 -14.55 -38.69 20.15
N GLN A 153 -15.22 -37.55 20.36
CA GLN A 153 -15.79 -36.72 19.29
C GLN A 153 -15.83 -35.26 19.74
N PHE A 154 -15.96 -34.35 18.79
CA PHE A 154 -16.33 -32.96 19.06
C PHE A 154 -17.35 -32.46 18.05
N VAL A 155 -18.17 -31.47 18.46
CA VAL A 155 -19.12 -30.80 17.55
C VAL A 155 -18.35 -29.86 16.61
N ALA A 156 -18.46 -30.07 15.31
CA ALA A 156 -17.85 -29.25 14.26
C ALA A 156 -18.82 -28.18 13.73
N PHE A 157 -20.09 -28.54 13.58
CA PHE A 157 -21.17 -27.66 13.10
C PHE A 157 -22.44 -27.88 13.96
N GLY A 158 -23.14 -26.82 14.31
CA GLY A 158 -24.34 -26.87 15.17
C GLY A 158 -24.37 -25.76 16.21
N ILE A 159 -25.37 -25.76 17.10
CA ILE A 159 -25.54 -24.74 18.15
C ILE A 159 -24.86 -25.17 19.45
N HIS A 160 -24.02 -24.31 20.01
CA HIS A 160 -23.34 -24.54 21.29
C HIS A 160 -24.32 -24.34 22.46
N PRO A 161 -24.45 -25.31 23.40
CA PRO A 161 -25.52 -25.33 24.41
C PRO A 161 -25.48 -24.14 25.37
N ASP A 162 -24.28 -23.71 25.79
CA ASP A 162 -24.14 -22.68 26.83
C ASP A 162 -24.23 -21.24 26.28
N THR A 163 -24.16 -21.06 24.95
CA THR A 163 -24.14 -19.73 24.30
C THR A 163 -25.35 -19.49 23.40
N GLY A 164 -26.03 -20.56 22.94
CA GLY A 164 -27.12 -20.47 21.96
C GLY A 164 -26.67 -20.04 20.56
N GLN A 165 -25.36 -19.94 20.32
CA GLN A 165 -24.76 -19.51 19.05
C GLN A 165 -24.17 -20.70 18.29
N PRO A 166 -24.07 -20.62 16.94
CA PRO A 166 -23.39 -21.66 16.17
C PRO A 166 -21.90 -21.75 16.50
N TYR A 167 -21.34 -22.96 16.42
CA TYR A 167 -19.89 -23.14 16.28
C TYR A 167 -19.40 -22.52 14.96
N TYR A 168 -18.23 -21.89 14.97
CA TYR A 168 -17.68 -21.17 13.82
C TYR A 168 -16.16 -21.36 13.68
N TRP A 169 -15.65 -21.10 12.47
CA TRP A 169 -14.27 -21.33 12.05
C TRP A 169 -13.63 -19.98 11.66
N PRO A 170 -12.86 -19.31 12.56
CA PRO A 170 -12.50 -17.90 12.37
C PRO A 170 -11.55 -17.61 11.21
N ALA A 171 -10.80 -18.61 10.74
CA ALA A 171 -9.86 -18.49 9.62
C ALA A 171 -10.53 -18.68 8.24
N GLY A 172 -11.77 -19.16 8.18
CA GLY A 172 -12.45 -19.54 6.94
C GLY A 172 -12.27 -21.01 6.56
N ASP A 173 -11.11 -21.60 6.84
CA ASP A 173 -10.84 -23.02 6.55
C ASP A 173 -11.70 -23.95 7.40
N THR A 174 -12.43 -24.87 6.77
CA THR A 174 -13.31 -25.84 7.44
C THR A 174 -13.08 -27.28 6.97
N PRO A 175 -13.52 -28.30 7.75
CA PRO A 175 -13.50 -29.71 7.31
C PRO A 175 -14.32 -30.02 6.06
N LEU A 176 -15.15 -29.08 5.56
CA LEU A 176 -15.85 -29.23 4.27
C LEU A 176 -14.93 -28.92 3.08
N ASP A 177 -13.92 -28.07 3.31
CA ASP A 177 -13.07 -27.50 2.26
C ASP A 177 -11.63 -28.05 2.31
N LEU A 178 -11.21 -28.58 3.46
CA LEU A 178 -9.91 -29.24 3.66
C LEU A 178 -10.08 -30.72 4.07
N PRO A 179 -9.63 -31.69 3.24
CA PRO A 179 -9.63 -33.12 3.56
C PRO A 179 -8.81 -33.50 4.81
N LEU A 180 -9.18 -34.60 5.46
CA LEU A 180 -8.45 -35.18 6.61
C LEU A 180 -6.98 -35.49 6.25
N ALA A 181 -6.73 -35.94 5.01
CA ALA A 181 -5.39 -36.27 4.52
C ALA A 181 -4.41 -35.08 4.60
N ASP A 182 -4.93 -33.87 4.38
CA ASP A 182 -4.16 -32.62 4.27
C ASP A 182 -4.00 -31.89 5.61
N LEU A 183 -4.59 -32.41 6.69
CA LEU A 183 -4.31 -31.92 8.05
C LEU A 183 -2.88 -32.26 8.49
N PRO A 184 -2.20 -31.37 9.24
CA PRO A 184 -0.85 -31.62 9.74
C PRO A 184 -0.72 -32.94 10.50
N LEU A 185 0.34 -33.70 10.17
CA LEU A 185 0.59 -35.03 10.73
C LEU A 185 1.25 -34.94 12.11
N VAL A 186 0.66 -35.63 13.09
CA VAL A 186 1.15 -35.74 14.46
C VAL A 186 1.14 -37.20 14.95
N ASP A 187 2.04 -37.50 15.88
CA ASP A 187 2.04 -38.75 16.65
C ASP A 187 1.75 -38.49 18.15
N GLU A 188 1.66 -39.57 18.93
CA GLU A 188 1.39 -39.46 20.37
C GLU A 188 2.52 -38.74 21.14
N ALA A 189 3.77 -38.85 20.69
CA ALA A 189 4.92 -38.22 21.36
C ALA A 189 4.91 -36.70 21.17
N ILE A 190 4.72 -36.23 19.93
CA ILE A 190 4.54 -34.82 19.59
C ILE A 190 3.37 -34.22 20.37
N CYS A 191 2.23 -34.92 20.42
CA CYS A 191 1.06 -34.46 21.18
C CYS A 191 1.33 -34.39 22.69
N ARG A 192 2.10 -35.33 23.24
CA ARG A 192 2.44 -35.38 24.66
C ARG A 192 3.43 -34.28 25.07
N ASP A 193 4.45 -34.02 24.26
CA ASP A 193 5.40 -32.93 24.50
C ASP A 193 4.73 -31.56 24.44
N LEU A 194 3.91 -31.34 23.41
CA LEU A 194 3.11 -30.13 23.26
C LEU A 194 2.13 -29.97 24.43
N LEU A 195 1.45 -31.04 24.86
CA LEU A 195 0.58 -31.01 26.05
C LEU A 195 1.33 -30.57 27.32
N PHE A 196 2.57 -31.01 27.53
CA PHE A 196 3.37 -30.58 28.68
C PHE A 196 3.79 -29.11 28.58
N GLU A 197 4.25 -28.66 27.41
CA GLU A 197 4.63 -27.28 27.14
C GLU A 197 3.46 -26.32 27.39
N LEU A 198 2.28 -26.63 26.85
CA LEU A 198 1.05 -25.86 27.07
C LEU A 198 0.60 -25.92 28.54
N ALA A 199 0.68 -27.07 29.19
CA ALA A 199 0.27 -27.22 30.60
C ALA A 199 1.15 -26.41 31.57
N ALA A 200 2.41 -26.14 31.21
CA ALA A 200 3.33 -25.31 32.01
C ALA A 200 2.90 -23.84 32.09
N LEU A 201 2.11 -23.33 31.15
CA LEU A 201 1.56 -21.97 31.17
C LEU A 201 0.43 -21.77 32.19
N LEU A 202 -0.11 -22.85 32.77
CA LEU A 202 -1.16 -22.78 33.77
C LEU A 202 -0.56 -22.60 35.19
N PRO A 203 -1.16 -21.77 36.07
CA PRO A 203 -0.60 -21.47 37.38
C PRO A 203 -0.49 -22.71 38.29
N PRO A 204 0.44 -22.71 39.26
CA PRO A 204 0.62 -23.82 40.19
C PRO A 204 -0.61 -24.03 41.09
N ILE A 205 -0.83 -25.28 41.50
CA ILE A 205 -2.03 -25.69 42.24
C ILE A 205 -1.96 -25.20 43.69
N GLY A 206 -2.81 -24.23 44.04
CA GLY A 206 -3.02 -23.77 45.41
C GLY A 206 -3.98 -24.67 46.20
N GLU A 207 -3.65 -24.93 47.46
CA GLU A 207 -4.26 -25.94 48.35
C GLU A 207 -5.77 -25.74 48.66
N GLN A 208 -6.36 -24.61 48.27
CA GLN A 208 -7.74 -24.23 48.61
C GLN A 208 -8.83 -24.96 47.78
N GLN A 209 -8.49 -25.59 46.65
CA GLN A 209 -9.49 -26.22 45.76
C GLN A 209 -10.21 -27.46 46.35
N ARG A 210 -9.78 -27.98 47.50
CA ARG A 210 -10.40 -29.17 48.13
C ARG A 210 -11.72 -28.91 48.87
N ARG A 211 -12.13 -27.65 49.11
CA ARG A 211 -13.23 -27.33 50.07
C ARG A 211 -14.54 -26.74 49.54
N ALA A 212 -14.64 -26.33 48.27
CA ALA A 212 -15.82 -25.61 47.75
C ALA A 212 -16.53 -26.32 46.58
N ARG A 213 -16.80 -27.62 46.71
CA ARG A 213 -17.86 -28.30 45.93
C ARG A 213 -19.24 -27.77 46.37
N ARG A 214 -19.64 -26.56 45.95
CA ARG A 214 -21.05 -26.06 45.94
C ARG A 214 -21.16 -24.64 45.35
N GLY A 215 -21.66 -24.54 44.13
CA GLY A 215 -22.38 -23.37 43.59
C GLY A 215 -21.56 -22.21 43.01
N GLY A 216 -22.03 -21.67 41.88
CA GLY A 216 -21.67 -20.33 41.39
C GLY A 216 -20.81 -20.30 40.12
N ASN A 217 -21.42 -19.88 39.01
CA ASN A 217 -20.72 -19.55 37.76
C ASN A 217 -19.91 -18.25 37.90
N ALA A 218 -18.76 -18.16 37.20
CA ALA A 218 -18.45 -17.07 36.25
C ALA A 218 -17.09 -17.32 35.56
N GLY A 219 -16.97 -16.88 34.30
CA GLY A 219 -15.69 -16.74 33.58
C GLY A 219 -15.11 -15.32 33.76
N PRO A 220 -14.69 -14.65 32.67
CA PRO A 220 -13.31 -14.77 32.20
C PRO A 220 -12.54 -13.43 32.18
N ALA A 221 -11.38 -13.39 32.84
CA ALA A 221 -10.25 -12.54 32.45
C ALA A 221 -9.13 -13.47 31.96
N THR A 222 -8.44 -13.31 30.83
CA THR A 222 -8.43 -12.32 29.71
C THR A 222 -7.37 -11.23 29.86
N GLY A 223 -6.58 -11.00 28.80
CA GLY A 223 -5.82 -9.77 28.61
C GLY A 223 -6.73 -8.59 28.85
N PRO A 224 -6.26 -7.59 29.61
CA PRO A 224 -7.08 -6.77 30.48
C PRO A 224 -8.39 -6.35 29.84
N VAL A 225 -9.52 -6.88 30.34
CA VAL A 225 -10.85 -6.53 29.84
C VAL A 225 -11.01 -5.05 30.09
N ARG A 226 -11.06 -4.31 28.99
CA ARG A 226 -11.41 -2.90 28.99
C ARG A 226 -12.92 -2.80 28.84
N ASP A 227 -13.51 -1.77 29.41
CA ASP A 227 -14.90 -1.43 29.16
C ASP A 227 -15.08 -1.00 27.68
N ALA A 228 -16.18 -0.34 27.30
CA ALA A 228 -16.32 0.19 25.93
C ALA A 228 -15.40 1.43 25.67
N ASP A 229 -14.40 1.54 26.53
CA ASP A 229 -13.81 2.63 27.24
C ASP A 229 -12.40 2.14 27.58
N GLY A 230 -11.38 3.01 27.62
CA GLY A 230 -9.98 2.56 27.64
C GLY A 230 -9.55 1.87 28.94
N ILE A 231 -10.44 1.79 29.93
CA ILE A 231 -10.14 1.49 31.31
C ILE A 231 -10.20 -0.01 31.57
N VAL A 232 -9.12 -0.55 32.11
CA VAL A 232 -9.04 -1.95 32.50
C VAL A 232 -9.96 -2.22 33.70
N VAL A 233 -11.09 -2.87 33.45
CA VAL A 233 -12.08 -3.28 34.46
C VAL A 233 -11.84 -4.70 34.99
N ASP A 234 -11.25 -5.59 34.18
CA ASP A 234 -10.81 -6.92 34.59
C ASP A 234 -9.42 -7.27 34.05
N GLY A 235 -8.74 -8.29 34.61
CA GLY A 235 -7.33 -8.59 34.29
C GLY A 235 -6.32 -7.57 34.86
N ARG A 236 -6.76 -6.78 35.85
CA ARG A 236 -6.05 -5.63 36.43
C ARG A 236 -4.62 -5.93 36.92
N ASP A 237 -4.39 -7.06 37.61
CA ASP A 237 -3.04 -7.42 38.09
C ASP A 237 -2.05 -7.74 36.95
N GLY A 238 -2.55 -8.37 35.88
CA GLY A 238 -1.77 -8.64 34.67
C GLY A 238 -1.36 -7.35 33.96
N TRP A 239 -2.29 -6.40 33.86
CA TRP A 239 -2.01 -5.08 33.29
C TRP A 239 -0.96 -4.29 34.08
N LEU A 240 -1.00 -4.31 35.41
CA LEU A 240 0.05 -3.71 36.24
C LEU A 240 1.43 -4.35 35.99
N SER A 241 1.47 -5.69 35.84
CA SER A 241 2.70 -6.42 35.52
C SER A 241 3.25 -6.07 34.12
N THR A 242 2.37 -5.86 33.14
CA THR A 242 2.73 -5.42 31.76
C THR A 242 3.25 -3.98 31.76
N ILE A 243 2.60 -3.07 32.49
CA ILE A 243 3.10 -1.70 32.67
C ILE A 243 4.46 -1.69 33.35
N ALA A 244 4.66 -2.50 34.39
CA ALA A 244 5.96 -2.64 35.06
C ALA A 244 7.05 -3.22 34.13
N TYR A 245 6.70 -4.19 33.26
CA TYR A 245 7.61 -4.72 32.23
C TYR A 245 8.05 -3.62 31.25
N HIS A 246 7.11 -2.81 30.76
CA HIS A 246 7.46 -1.69 29.89
C HIS A 246 8.26 -0.62 30.63
N ALA A 247 7.88 -0.21 31.84
CA ALA A 247 8.59 0.80 32.62
C ALA A 247 10.05 0.43 32.93
N VAL A 248 10.34 -0.85 33.17
CA VAL A 248 11.71 -1.36 33.37
C VAL A 248 12.48 -1.40 32.05
N HIS A 249 11.90 -1.91 30.97
CA HIS A 249 12.56 -1.88 29.66
C HIS A 249 12.78 -0.45 29.15
N ASP A 250 11.81 0.47 29.28
CA ASP A 250 11.94 1.87 28.85
C ASP A 250 13.06 2.59 29.63
N ALA A 251 13.37 2.16 30.86
CA ALA A 251 14.47 2.70 31.65
C ALA A 251 15.84 2.10 31.27
N ILE A 252 15.88 0.82 30.89
CA ILE A 252 17.07 0.16 30.33
C ILE A 252 17.40 0.74 28.95
N ASP A 253 16.41 0.81 28.05
CA ASP A 253 16.51 1.36 26.69
C ASP A 253 16.97 2.84 26.70
N ALA A 254 16.73 3.58 27.79
CA ALA A 254 17.10 4.99 27.96
C ALA A 254 18.33 5.24 28.84
N ASP A 255 19.08 4.19 29.21
CA ASP A 255 20.25 4.21 30.13
C ASP A 255 20.01 5.01 31.43
N GLN A 256 18.80 4.88 32.00
CA GLN A 256 18.41 5.58 33.23
C GLN A 256 18.74 4.73 34.45
N THR A 257 19.08 5.40 35.57
CA THR A 257 19.26 4.73 36.86
C THR A 257 18.00 3.95 37.24
N LEU A 258 18.14 2.63 37.38
CA LEU A 258 17.06 1.69 37.67
C LEU A 258 16.60 1.74 39.14
N ALA A 259 16.24 2.93 39.63
CA ALA A 259 15.71 3.15 40.97
C ALA A 259 14.29 2.56 41.08
N PRO A 260 14.06 1.53 41.93
CA PRO A 260 12.78 0.83 41.97
C PRO A 260 11.60 1.76 42.28
N ASP A 261 11.76 2.69 43.21
CA ASP A 261 10.69 3.61 43.63
C ASP A 261 10.25 4.57 42.52
N ILE A 262 11.20 5.09 41.72
CA ILE A 262 10.90 5.99 40.59
C ILE A 262 10.19 5.24 39.47
N LEU A 263 10.61 4.00 39.18
CA LEU A 263 9.97 3.16 38.17
C LEU A 263 8.60 2.65 38.64
N ALA A 264 8.45 2.35 39.93
CA ALA A 264 7.18 2.03 40.57
C ALA A 264 6.19 3.18 40.47
N GLU A 265 6.63 4.42 40.72
CA GLU A 265 5.76 5.60 40.65
C GLU A 265 5.32 5.91 39.21
N ARG A 266 6.22 5.75 38.22
CA ARG A 266 5.85 5.81 36.79
C ARG A 266 4.86 4.71 36.40
N ALA A 267 5.11 3.47 36.82
CA ALA A 267 4.21 2.35 36.56
C ALA A 267 2.85 2.54 37.24
N TRP A 268 2.83 3.06 38.47
CA TRP A 268 1.62 3.36 39.23
C TRP A 268 0.80 4.50 38.62
N GLN A 269 1.44 5.59 38.16
CA GLN A 269 0.76 6.67 37.43
C GLN A 269 0.07 6.11 36.18
N ARG A 270 0.78 5.36 35.34
CA ARG A 270 0.21 4.77 34.11
C ARG A 270 -0.88 3.75 34.41
N PHE A 271 -0.73 2.93 35.46
CA PHE A 271 -1.73 1.94 35.86
C PHE A 271 -3.00 2.59 36.41
N SER A 272 -2.88 3.55 37.34
CA SER A 272 -4.02 4.23 37.95
C SER A 272 -4.81 5.11 36.95
N ALA A 273 -4.14 5.65 35.93
CA ALA A 273 -4.76 6.34 34.80
C ALA A 273 -5.56 5.38 33.89
N THR A 274 -5.09 4.14 33.69
CA THR A 274 -5.65 3.20 32.69
C THR A 274 -6.47 2.04 33.28
N THR A 275 -6.79 2.07 34.59
CA THR A 275 -7.43 0.95 35.31
C THR A 275 -8.58 1.40 36.22
N ASP A 276 -9.61 0.57 36.34
CA ASP A 276 -10.66 0.76 37.35
C ASP A 276 -10.13 0.39 38.74
N LEU A 277 -10.05 1.41 39.60
CA LEU A 277 -9.65 1.31 40.99
C LEU A 277 -10.83 1.45 41.97
N SER A 278 -12.06 1.67 41.47
CA SER A 278 -13.27 1.82 42.30
C SER A 278 -13.65 0.51 43.01
N ARG A 279 -13.30 -0.63 42.40
CA ARG A 279 -13.41 -1.97 42.99
C ARG A 279 -12.06 -2.39 43.55
N GLY A 280 -12.05 -3.00 44.73
CA GLY A 280 -10.83 -3.56 45.30
C GLY A 280 -10.25 -4.75 44.50
N LYS A 281 -9.14 -5.29 45.01
CA LYS A 281 -8.41 -6.44 44.46
C LYS A 281 -9.33 -7.68 44.52
N LYS A 282 -9.69 -8.22 43.35
CA LYS A 282 -10.62 -9.36 43.22
C LYS A 282 -11.95 -9.03 43.92
N ASP A 283 -12.37 -9.82 44.90
CA ASP A 283 -13.60 -9.60 45.70
C ASP A 283 -13.33 -8.98 47.08
N SER A 284 -12.11 -8.46 47.32
CA SER A 284 -11.76 -7.80 48.59
C SER A 284 -12.02 -6.29 48.56
N SER A 285 -12.13 -5.68 49.74
CA SER A 285 -12.18 -4.21 49.90
C SER A 285 -10.81 -3.53 49.76
N THR A 286 -9.72 -4.30 49.67
CA THR A 286 -8.35 -3.78 49.58
C THR A 286 -8.10 -3.20 48.20
N SER A 287 -7.79 -1.90 48.12
CA SER A 287 -7.47 -1.23 46.84
C SER A 287 -6.05 -1.57 46.36
N TYR A 288 -5.77 -1.35 45.07
CA TYR A 288 -4.39 -1.29 44.58
C TYR A 288 -3.72 0.00 45.04
N ASP A 289 -2.40 -0.05 45.25
CA ASP A 289 -1.58 1.09 45.64
C ASP A 289 -0.18 1.04 45.00
N LEU A 290 0.64 2.05 45.31
CA LEU A 290 2.02 2.18 44.83
C LEU A 290 2.92 0.99 45.24
N HIS A 291 2.62 0.29 46.34
CA HIS A 291 3.41 -0.86 46.80
C HIS A 291 3.20 -2.10 45.91
N ASP A 292 2.01 -2.27 45.32
CA ASP A 292 1.80 -3.29 44.29
C ASP A 292 2.66 -3.01 43.04
N ALA A 293 2.70 -1.75 42.59
CA ALA A 293 3.53 -1.34 41.46
C ALA A 293 5.01 -1.55 41.74
N LEU A 294 5.47 -1.20 42.95
CA LEU A 294 6.83 -1.44 43.41
C LEU A 294 7.18 -2.93 43.42
N THR A 295 6.27 -3.78 43.88
CA THR A 295 6.45 -5.24 43.86
C THR A 295 6.63 -5.75 42.42
N LYS A 296 5.72 -5.37 41.50
CA LYS A 296 5.82 -5.80 40.09
C LYS A 296 7.07 -5.25 39.39
N VAL A 297 7.53 -4.05 39.73
CA VAL A 297 8.77 -3.45 39.20
C VAL A 297 10.00 -4.17 39.74
N CYS A 298 10.07 -4.43 41.04
CA CYS A 298 11.14 -5.23 41.64
C CYS A 298 11.25 -6.63 41.03
N ASP A 299 10.13 -7.30 40.72
CA ASP A 299 10.13 -8.58 40.00
C ASP A 299 10.81 -8.46 38.62
N LYS A 300 10.53 -7.40 37.85
CA LYS A 300 11.12 -7.20 36.50
C LYS A 300 12.57 -6.77 36.57
N LEU A 301 12.96 -5.97 37.56
CA LEU A 301 14.36 -5.63 37.84
C LEU A 301 15.16 -6.88 38.25
N GLY A 302 14.58 -7.78 39.05
CA GLY A 302 15.19 -9.07 39.39
C GLY A 302 15.38 -9.99 38.18
N LEU A 303 14.43 -10.00 37.23
CA LEU A 303 14.59 -10.71 35.96
C LEU A 303 15.66 -10.05 35.06
N ALA A 304 15.73 -8.73 35.02
CA ALA A 304 16.74 -7.98 34.25
C ALA A 304 18.16 -8.24 34.78
N ALA A 305 18.36 -8.10 36.09
CA ALA A 305 19.63 -8.37 36.77
C ALA A 305 20.10 -9.83 36.60
N ALA A 306 19.17 -10.76 36.39
CA ALA A 306 19.46 -12.16 36.13
C ALA A 306 19.48 -12.55 34.64
N GLY A 307 19.52 -11.58 33.71
CA GLY A 307 19.59 -11.82 32.26
C GLY A 307 18.40 -12.55 31.65
N ARG A 308 17.25 -12.57 32.34
CA ARG A 308 16.06 -13.38 32.03
C ARG A 308 14.79 -12.54 31.81
N LEU A 309 14.92 -11.23 31.69
CA LEU A 309 13.81 -10.36 31.28
C LEU A 309 13.52 -10.61 29.78
N PRO A 310 12.29 -11.00 29.37
CA PRO A 310 12.01 -11.33 27.98
C PRO A 310 12.31 -10.15 27.04
N PRO A 311 13.07 -10.36 25.95
CA PRO A 311 13.40 -9.30 24.99
C PRO A 311 12.15 -8.84 24.23
N ARG A 312 12.16 -7.58 23.77
CA ARG A 312 11.04 -6.99 23.01
C ARG A 312 10.95 -7.47 21.54
N ALA A 313 11.91 -8.26 21.05
CA ALA A 313 12.00 -8.68 19.64
C ALA A 313 11.69 -10.18 19.47
N SER A 314 11.03 -10.53 18.35
CA SER A 314 10.86 -11.91 17.87
C SER A 314 11.98 -12.22 16.86
N PRO A 315 12.61 -13.41 16.88
CA PRO A 315 13.79 -13.69 16.05
C PRO A 315 13.51 -13.91 14.56
N ASP A 316 12.25 -14.03 14.14
CA ASP A 316 11.85 -14.53 12.80
C ASP A 316 11.63 -13.43 11.74
N ALA A 317 12.11 -12.20 11.97
CA ALA A 317 11.93 -11.08 11.04
C ALA A 317 13.20 -10.84 10.22
N GLU A 318 13.19 -11.23 8.94
CA GLU A 318 14.33 -11.02 8.02
C GLU A 318 14.69 -9.52 7.93
N PRO A 319 15.97 -9.15 8.03
CA PRO A 319 16.39 -7.75 8.08
C PRO A 319 16.11 -7.03 6.77
N VAL A 320 15.69 -5.77 6.85
CA VAL A 320 15.78 -4.85 5.70
C VAL A 320 17.20 -4.34 5.62
N GLU A 321 17.90 -4.55 4.52
CA GLU A 321 19.24 -4.00 4.36
C GLU A 321 19.22 -2.48 4.15
N VAL A 322 20.17 -1.80 4.78
CA VAL A 322 20.30 -0.33 4.78
C VAL A 322 21.76 0.00 4.56
N GLU A 323 22.05 0.72 3.47
CA GLU A 323 23.42 1.13 3.15
C GLU A 323 24.00 2.05 4.24
N PRO A 324 25.25 1.81 4.70
CA PRO A 324 25.90 2.66 5.68
C PRO A 324 26.01 4.13 5.22
N GLY A 325 25.30 5.02 5.91
CA GLY A 325 25.27 6.44 5.56
C GLY A 325 26.57 7.16 5.92
N LEU A 326 27.30 7.67 4.92
CA LEU A 326 28.48 8.51 5.10
C LEU A 326 28.14 9.85 5.79
N PRO A 327 29.09 10.51 6.48
CA PRO A 327 28.95 11.90 6.86
C PRO A 327 28.58 12.78 5.65
N VAL A 328 27.78 13.82 5.86
CA VAL A 328 27.21 14.63 4.76
C VAL A 328 28.28 15.36 3.94
N GLY A 329 29.45 15.67 4.53
CA GLY A 329 30.60 16.20 3.80
C GLY A 329 31.15 15.18 2.80
N ASP A 330 31.60 14.05 3.32
CA ASP A 330 32.17 12.91 2.59
C ASP A 330 31.23 12.39 1.49
N ALA A 331 29.91 12.34 1.78
CA ALA A 331 28.89 11.97 0.81
C ALA A 331 28.78 12.97 -0.37
N ARG A 332 28.96 14.28 -0.11
CA ARG A 332 28.99 15.32 -1.16
C ARG A 332 30.30 15.32 -1.93
N GLU A 333 31.41 15.00 -1.27
CA GLU A 333 32.72 14.84 -1.91
C GLU A 333 32.71 13.65 -2.88
N LYS A 334 32.32 12.45 -2.41
CA LYS A 334 32.12 11.25 -3.26
C LYS A 334 31.16 11.50 -4.43
N LEU A 335 30.10 12.30 -4.22
CA LEU A 335 29.17 12.70 -5.27
C LEU A 335 29.82 13.62 -6.32
N ALA A 336 30.63 14.58 -5.90
CA ALA A 336 31.36 15.46 -6.79
C ALA A 336 32.46 14.69 -7.57
N GLU A 337 33.18 13.79 -6.90
CA GLU A 337 34.19 12.92 -7.54
C GLU A 337 33.57 12.04 -8.62
N ALA A 338 32.43 11.40 -8.35
CA ALA A 338 31.72 10.54 -9.31
C ALA A 338 31.24 11.33 -10.53
N ILE A 339 30.66 12.52 -10.34
CA ILE A 339 30.23 13.40 -11.44
C ILE A 339 31.45 13.89 -12.23
N ALA A 340 32.54 14.29 -11.56
CA ALA A 340 33.76 14.75 -12.23
C ALA A 340 34.47 13.61 -12.99
N ALA A 341 34.38 12.36 -12.51
CA ALA A 341 34.85 11.18 -13.23
C ALA A 341 34.06 10.93 -14.51
N PHE A 342 32.71 10.93 -14.43
CA PHE A 342 31.85 10.89 -15.61
C PHE A 342 32.18 12.00 -16.61
N CYS A 343 32.38 13.23 -16.14
CA CYS A 343 32.70 14.37 -17.00
C CYS A 343 34.01 14.17 -17.77
N ARG A 344 35.05 13.60 -17.15
CA ARG A 344 36.30 13.25 -17.83
C ARG A 344 36.08 12.18 -18.90
N SER A 345 35.37 11.09 -18.57
CA SER A 345 35.08 10.03 -19.55
C SER A 345 34.22 10.51 -20.73
N ALA A 346 33.30 11.45 -20.51
CA ALA A 346 32.53 12.08 -21.60
C ALA A 346 33.39 13.02 -22.48
N GLU A 347 34.38 13.70 -21.88
CA GLU A 347 35.37 14.52 -22.60
C GLU A 347 36.30 13.65 -23.45
N ASP A 348 36.84 12.58 -22.87
CA ASP A 348 37.68 11.58 -23.56
C ASP A 348 36.93 10.92 -24.73
N TRP A 349 35.65 10.55 -24.52
CA TRP A 349 34.77 10.02 -25.57
C TRP A 349 34.49 11.01 -26.70
N SER A 350 34.29 12.29 -26.37
CA SER A 350 34.10 13.35 -27.37
C SER A 350 35.37 13.59 -28.17
N ALA A 351 36.54 13.43 -27.55
CA ALA A 351 37.84 13.57 -28.19
C ALA A 351 38.27 12.35 -29.02
N SER A 352 37.72 11.16 -28.75
CA SER A 352 38.04 9.92 -29.50
C SER A 352 37.31 9.77 -30.84
N GLY A 353 36.34 10.65 -31.13
CA GLY A 353 35.56 10.61 -32.37
C GLY A 353 34.23 9.85 -32.28
N CYS A 354 33.78 9.49 -31.07
CA CYS A 354 32.45 8.94 -30.80
C CYS A 354 32.13 7.59 -31.51
N GLU A 355 33.12 6.75 -31.81
CA GLU A 355 32.91 5.47 -32.51
C GLU A 355 32.22 4.39 -31.64
N GLU A 356 32.50 4.36 -30.34
CA GLU A 356 31.86 3.48 -29.35
C GLU A 356 30.71 4.20 -28.62
N PRO A 357 29.78 3.49 -27.95
CA PRO A 357 28.76 4.12 -27.11
C PRO A 357 29.38 4.93 -25.96
N GLY A 358 28.86 6.13 -25.71
CA GLY A 358 29.33 6.98 -24.61
C GLY A 358 29.12 6.37 -23.23
N PRO A 359 29.95 6.73 -22.22
CA PRO A 359 29.85 6.21 -20.87
C PRO A 359 28.50 6.49 -20.23
N ARG A 360 27.99 5.54 -19.43
CA ARG A 360 26.66 5.62 -18.80
C ARG A 360 26.80 5.39 -17.29
N THR A 361 26.53 6.43 -16.50
CA THR A 361 26.66 6.39 -15.04
C THR A 361 25.35 6.77 -14.36
N GLY A 362 24.86 5.89 -13.49
CA GLY A 362 23.71 6.13 -12.61
C GLY A 362 24.17 6.46 -11.19
N LEU A 363 23.66 7.55 -10.59
CA LEU A 363 24.03 7.99 -9.25
C LEU A 363 22.86 7.84 -8.28
N ARG A 364 22.83 6.69 -7.57
CA ARG A 364 21.89 6.43 -6.48
C ARG A 364 22.33 7.17 -5.21
N ALA A 365 22.07 8.47 -5.17
CA ALA A 365 22.47 9.36 -4.08
C ALA A 365 21.27 9.85 -3.25
N SER A 366 21.39 9.79 -1.92
CA SER A 366 20.36 10.20 -0.95
C SER A 366 19.71 11.55 -1.26
N VAL A 367 18.40 11.64 -1.05
CA VAL A 367 17.61 12.84 -1.37
C VAL A 367 18.09 14.04 -0.56
N GLY A 368 18.37 15.15 -1.25
CA GLY A 368 18.84 16.39 -0.63
C GLY A 368 20.36 16.58 -0.57
N LEU A 369 21.17 15.60 -1.01
CA LEU A 369 22.64 15.75 -1.08
C LEU A 369 23.12 16.90 -1.98
N GLY A 370 22.28 17.38 -2.91
CA GLY A 370 22.61 18.45 -3.84
C GLY A 370 22.96 17.98 -5.26
N LYS A 371 22.56 16.75 -5.66
CA LYS A 371 22.77 16.15 -7.00
C LYS A 371 22.71 17.19 -8.13
N SER A 372 21.55 17.82 -8.33
CA SER A 372 21.32 18.76 -9.43
C SER A 372 22.13 20.07 -9.34
N ALA A 373 22.65 20.44 -8.17
CA ALA A 373 23.51 21.61 -7.99
C ALA A 373 24.99 21.28 -8.25
N VAL A 374 25.46 20.12 -7.77
CA VAL A 374 26.81 19.63 -8.06
C VAL A 374 26.94 19.29 -9.55
N SER A 375 25.96 18.62 -10.14
CA SER A 375 25.97 18.28 -11.56
C SER A 375 26.02 19.53 -12.43
N ARG A 376 25.19 20.55 -12.18
CA ARG A 376 25.26 21.83 -12.90
C ARG A 376 26.66 22.45 -12.87
N ARG A 377 27.34 22.46 -11.72
CA ARG A 377 28.69 23.04 -11.60
C ARG A 377 29.71 22.30 -12.47
N GLU A 378 29.80 20.97 -12.34
CA GLU A 378 30.79 20.18 -13.08
C GLU A 378 30.49 20.13 -14.58
N LEU A 379 29.21 20.01 -14.95
CA LEU A 379 28.77 19.95 -16.34
C LEU A 379 28.95 21.28 -17.07
N LEU A 380 28.70 22.42 -16.44
CA LEU A 380 29.01 23.73 -17.04
C LEU A 380 30.51 23.93 -17.24
N ALA A 381 31.35 23.44 -16.31
CA ALA A 381 32.80 23.46 -16.49
C ALA A 381 33.25 22.56 -17.67
N LEU A 382 32.61 21.39 -17.86
CA LEU A 382 32.84 20.53 -19.03
C LEU A 382 32.37 21.19 -20.33
N GLN A 383 31.16 21.73 -20.37
CA GLN A 383 30.58 22.39 -21.55
C GLN A 383 31.47 23.53 -22.06
N GLN A 384 32.04 24.33 -21.16
CA GLN A 384 32.96 25.40 -21.53
C GLN A 384 34.24 24.84 -22.19
N ARG A 385 34.85 23.77 -21.63
CA ARG A 385 36.04 23.14 -22.23
C ARG A 385 35.76 22.53 -23.61
N LEU A 386 34.65 21.82 -23.76
CA LEU A 386 34.23 21.25 -25.05
C LEU A 386 33.99 22.35 -26.10
N LYS A 387 33.36 23.46 -25.69
CA LYS A 387 33.12 24.63 -26.55
C LYS A 387 34.42 25.33 -26.97
N GLU A 388 35.39 25.46 -26.06
CA GLU A 388 36.74 25.98 -26.36
C GLU A 388 37.54 25.06 -27.28
N ALA A 389 37.37 23.74 -27.15
CA ALA A 389 37.97 22.73 -28.03
C ALA A 389 37.29 22.61 -29.40
N GLY A 390 36.17 23.29 -29.63
CA GLY A 390 35.37 23.18 -30.87
C GLY A 390 34.59 21.88 -31.01
N LEU A 391 34.40 21.14 -29.92
CA LEU A 391 33.66 19.87 -29.86
C LEU A 391 32.15 20.11 -29.66
N PRO A 392 31.30 19.08 -29.87
CA PRO A 392 29.93 19.06 -29.36
C PRO A 392 29.92 19.40 -27.86
N HIS A 393 29.06 20.34 -27.47
CA HIS A 393 29.06 20.92 -26.12
C HIS A 393 27.65 21.16 -25.55
N CYS A 394 26.59 20.94 -26.33
CA CYS A 394 25.23 21.13 -25.85
C CYS A 394 24.87 20.05 -24.81
N ILE A 395 24.39 20.46 -23.63
CA ILE A 395 23.94 19.53 -22.59
C ILE A 395 22.44 19.31 -22.74
N LEU A 396 22.00 18.05 -22.86
CA LEU A 396 20.59 17.68 -22.88
C LEU A 396 20.16 17.26 -21.48
N VAL A 397 19.12 17.90 -20.91
CA VAL A 397 18.63 17.63 -19.54
C VAL A 397 17.18 17.18 -19.59
N PHE A 398 16.92 15.93 -19.21
CA PHE A 398 15.59 15.34 -19.21
C PHE A 398 15.00 15.29 -17.80
N VAL A 399 13.76 15.76 -17.68
CA VAL A 399 13.03 15.92 -16.40
C VAL A 399 11.59 15.37 -16.48
N PRO A 400 10.90 15.13 -15.35
CA PRO A 400 9.60 14.44 -15.33
C PRO A 400 8.45 15.14 -16.07
N SER A 401 8.51 16.47 -16.23
CA SER A 401 7.43 17.24 -16.87
C SER A 401 7.93 18.53 -17.50
N LEU A 402 7.16 19.08 -18.43
CA LEU A 402 7.45 20.38 -19.04
C LEU A 402 7.44 21.54 -18.04
N ALA A 403 6.62 21.47 -16.98
CA ALA A 403 6.61 22.48 -15.93
C ALA A 403 7.92 22.48 -15.12
N LEU A 404 8.46 21.29 -14.82
CA LEU A 404 9.78 21.15 -14.19
C LEU A 404 10.92 21.56 -15.14
N ALA A 405 10.75 21.41 -16.46
CA ALA A 405 11.72 21.91 -17.42
C ALA A 405 11.76 23.46 -17.44
N ASP A 406 10.60 24.10 -17.34
CA ASP A 406 10.47 25.56 -17.24
C ASP A 406 11.07 26.10 -15.93
N GLU A 407 10.86 25.40 -14.80
CA GLU A 407 11.52 25.72 -13.52
C GLU A 407 13.04 25.52 -13.57
N ALA A 408 13.49 24.35 -14.05
CA ALA A 408 14.90 24.01 -14.09
C ALA A 408 15.70 24.91 -15.04
N ALA A 409 15.09 25.43 -16.12
CA ALA A 409 15.74 26.36 -17.05
C ALA A 409 16.26 27.61 -16.34
N LEU A 410 15.54 28.12 -15.32
CA LEU A 410 15.98 29.25 -14.50
C LEU A 410 17.26 28.93 -13.70
N GLY A 411 17.43 27.68 -13.28
CA GLY A 411 18.60 27.21 -12.54
C GLY A 411 19.82 26.90 -13.42
N TRP A 412 19.65 26.83 -14.74
CA TRP A 412 20.73 26.71 -15.73
C TRP A 412 21.09 28.04 -16.41
N ALA A 413 20.22 29.05 -16.31
CA ALA A 413 20.48 30.38 -16.86
C ALA A 413 21.65 31.07 -16.16
N GLY A 414 22.54 31.66 -16.96
CA GLY A 414 23.67 32.47 -16.50
C GLY A 414 24.12 33.41 -17.61
N ASP A 415 24.93 34.42 -17.27
CA ASP A 415 25.18 35.62 -18.11
C ASP A 415 25.64 35.34 -19.56
N ASN A 416 26.21 34.17 -19.85
CA ASN A 416 26.71 33.77 -21.17
C ASN A 416 26.20 32.39 -21.67
N LEU A 417 25.11 31.85 -21.09
CA LEU A 417 24.56 30.53 -21.45
C LEU A 417 23.21 30.67 -22.16
N ARG A 418 23.09 30.13 -23.38
CA ARG A 418 21.79 30.00 -24.06
C ARG A 418 21.09 28.74 -23.56
N VAL A 419 19.96 28.92 -22.89
CA VAL A 419 19.14 27.83 -22.35
C VAL A 419 17.80 27.79 -23.09
N ALA A 420 17.41 26.63 -23.60
CA ALA A 420 16.13 26.43 -24.28
C ALA A 420 15.35 25.25 -23.68
N VAL A 421 14.01 25.31 -23.76
CA VAL A 421 13.13 24.21 -23.35
C VAL A 421 12.50 23.57 -24.58
N HIS A 422 12.71 22.27 -24.79
CA HIS A 422 12.06 21.53 -25.87
C HIS A 422 10.57 21.36 -25.60
N ARG A 423 9.74 21.92 -26.48
CA ARG A 423 8.28 21.81 -26.41
C ARG A 423 7.73 21.02 -27.58
N GLY A 424 6.93 19.99 -27.30
CA GLY A 424 6.20 19.24 -28.33
C GLY A 424 5.18 20.11 -29.08
N TYR A 425 4.69 19.64 -30.23
CA TYR A 425 3.73 20.40 -31.07
C TYR A 425 2.42 20.74 -30.35
N GLU A 426 1.97 19.89 -29.43
CA GLU A 426 0.76 20.08 -28.60
C GLU A 426 1.01 20.89 -27.32
N ALA A 427 2.27 21.16 -26.96
CA ALA A 427 2.57 21.94 -25.76
C ALA A 427 1.99 23.35 -25.86
N MET A 428 1.67 23.96 -24.73
CA MET A 428 1.19 25.34 -24.70
C MET A 428 2.37 26.32 -24.85
N VAL A 429 2.17 27.38 -25.64
CA VAL A 429 3.09 28.51 -25.70
C VAL A 429 2.98 29.29 -24.37
N PRO A 430 4.09 29.54 -23.66
CA PRO A 430 4.09 30.28 -22.40
C PRO A 430 3.32 31.61 -22.50
N GLY A 431 2.44 31.87 -21.53
CA GLY A 431 1.65 33.11 -21.43
C GLY A 431 0.57 33.33 -22.49
N LEU A 432 0.52 32.55 -23.60
CA LEU A 432 -0.35 32.83 -24.74
C LEU A 432 -1.56 31.90 -24.89
N GLY A 433 -1.75 30.91 -24.02
CA GLY A 433 -2.98 30.12 -23.94
C GLY A 433 -3.32 29.31 -25.21
N ARG A 434 -2.34 29.02 -26.07
CA ARG A 434 -2.49 28.29 -27.35
C ARG A 434 -1.34 27.31 -27.54
N THR A 435 -1.50 26.32 -28.42
CA THR A 435 -0.48 25.31 -28.73
C THR A 435 0.70 25.86 -29.54
N MET A 436 1.88 25.22 -29.43
CA MET A 436 3.10 25.56 -30.19
C MET A 436 2.87 25.48 -31.71
N CYS A 437 2.11 24.48 -32.15
CA CYS A 437 1.63 24.36 -33.52
C CYS A 437 0.26 25.02 -33.69
N ARG A 438 0.07 25.78 -34.79
CA ARG A 438 -1.26 26.33 -35.18
C ARG A 438 -2.06 25.42 -36.11
N ASP A 439 -1.42 24.42 -36.71
CA ASP A 439 -2.02 23.46 -37.65
C ASP A 439 -1.85 22.04 -37.12
N LEU A 440 -2.37 21.82 -35.90
CA LEU A 440 -2.09 20.61 -35.12
C LEU A 440 -2.71 19.36 -35.77
N ASP A 441 -3.80 19.49 -36.51
CA ASP A 441 -4.44 18.38 -37.22
C ASP A 441 -3.48 17.73 -38.22
N MET A 442 -2.72 18.52 -39.00
CA MET A 442 -1.72 17.98 -39.93
C MET A 442 -0.60 17.21 -39.21
N VAL A 443 -0.20 17.66 -38.02
CA VAL A 443 0.81 16.98 -37.19
C VAL A 443 0.25 15.66 -36.64
N ARG A 444 -1.00 15.67 -36.14
CA ARG A 444 -1.68 14.47 -35.64
C ARG A 444 -1.88 13.42 -36.73
N LEU A 445 -2.28 13.83 -37.94
CA LEU A 445 -2.40 12.95 -39.09
C LEU A 445 -1.06 12.31 -39.48
N ALA A 446 0.04 13.09 -39.47
CA ALA A 446 1.37 12.56 -39.75
C ALA A 446 1.78 11.51 -38.71
N ILE A 447 1.69 11.84 -37.42
CA ILE A 447 2.07 10.93 -36.31
C ILE A 447 1.21 9.65 -36.32
N ALA A 448 -0.10 9.77 -36.53
CA ALA A 448 -1.01 8.62 -36.63
C ALA A 448 -0.67 7.70 -37.82
N SER A 449 -0.19 8.27 -38.93
CA SER A 449 0.22 7.52 -40.12
C SER A 449 1.62 6.89 -40.01
N GLY A 450 2.31 7.06 -38.88
CA GLY A 450 3.71 6.64 -38.70
C GLY A 450 4.71 7.49 -39.50
N LEU A 451 4.34 8.73 -39.85
CA LEU A 451 5.13 9.65 -40.67
C LEU A 451 5.75 10.78 -39.82
N PRO A 452 7.01 11.18 -40.07
CA PRO A 452 7.65 12.27 -39.34
C PRO A 452 6.93 13.61 -39.57
N ALA A 453 6.61 14.33 -38.50
CA ALA A 453 5.77 15.53 -38.54
C ALA A 453 6.37 16.69 -39.36
N PHE A 454 7.69 16.91 -39.28
CA PHE A 454 8.34 18.04 -39.94
C PHE A 454 8.17 18.04 -41.48
N PRO A 455 8.59 16.99 -42.22
CA PRO A 455 8.45 16.97 -43.69
C PRO A 455 7.00 16.88 -44.19
N ASN A 456 6.07 16.37 -43.38
CA ASN A 456 4.68 16.13 -43.78
C ASN A 456 3.71 17.25 -43.39
N ALA A 457 3.98 18.01 -42.32
CA ALA A 457 3.15 19.13 -41.86
C ALA A 457 3.84 20.50 -41.93
N CYS A 458 5.17 20.59 -41.72
CA CYS A 458 5.87 21.86 -41.56
C CYS A 458 6.57 22.36 -42.83
N MET A 459 7.54 21.60 -43.36
CA MET A 459 8.32 21.99 -44.55
C MET A 459 8.93 20.76 -45.24
N ARG A 460 8.73 20.62 -46.56
CA ARG A 460 9.28 19.53 -47.37
C ARG A 460 10.43 20.05 -48.26
N ARG A 461 11.48 19.24 -48.45
CA ARG A 461 12.52 19.52 -49.46
C ARG A 461 11.85 19.74 -50.82
N GLY A 462 12.18 20.84 -51.50
CA GLY A 462 11.49 21.28 -52.73
C GLY A 462 10.54 22.48 -52.56
N GLY A 463 10.39 23.04 -51.35
CA GLY A 463 9.83 24.39 -51.14
C GLY A 463 8.37 24.46 -50.65
N ALA A 464 7.65 23.33 -50.57
CA ALA A 464 6.33 23.31 -49.94
C ALA A 464 6.46 23.52 -48.42
N ARG A 465 5.81 24.57 -47.90
CA ARG A 465 5.88 24.98 -46.49
C ARG A 465 4.51 25.31 -45.92
N CYS A 466 4.34 25.15 -44.61
CA CYS A 466 3.12 25.52 -43.91
C CYS A 466 2.86 27.03 -44.00
N HIS A 467 1.60 27.44 -44.17
CA HIS A 467 1.20 28.85 -44.27
C HIS A 467 1.59 29.69 -43.05
N THR A 468 1.73 29.07 -41.87
CA THR A 468 2.15 29.75 -40.64
C THR A 468 3.62 29.53 -40.29
N PHE A 469 4.44 28.89 -41.14
CA PHE A 469 5.78 28.40 -40.79
C PHE A 469 6.67 29.48 -40.16
N ASP A 470 6.82 30.62 -40.84
CA ASP A 470 7.74 31.70 -40.43
C ASP A 470 7.39 32.31 -39.06
N ALA A 471 6.10 32.30 -38.69
CA ALA A 471 5.55 32.82 -37.44
C ALA A 471 5.00 31.71 -36.51
N CYS A 472 5.51 30.49 -36.65
CA CYS A 472 5.13 29.33 -35.87
C CYS A 472 6.02 29.21 -34.63
N ALA A 473 5.42 29.25 -33.43
CA ALA A 473 6.15 29.16 -32.17
C ALA A 473 6.97 27.85 -32.06
N LYS A 474 6.51 26.73 -32.64
CA LYS A 474 7.34 25.51 -32.72
C LYS A 474 8.59 25.72 -33.57
N GLN A 475 8.52 26.45 -34.69
CA GLN A 475 9.68 26.68 -35.57
C GLN A 475 10.66 27.72 -34.99
N GLU A 476 10.17 28.63 -34.16
CA GLU A 476 10.98 29.49 -33.30
C GLU A 476 11.69 28.64 -32.23
N ASN A 477 10.97 27.80 -31.51
CA ASN A 477 11.53 26.91 -30.49
C ASN A 477 12.55 25.89 -31.03
N LEU A 478 12.41 25.38 -32.25
CA LEU A 478 13.45 24.54 -32.85
C LEU A 478 14.75 25.33 -33.10
N ARG A 479 14.68 26.60 -33.50
CA ARG A 479 15.86 27.46 -33.67
C ARG A 479 16.51 27.79 -32.32
N GLU A 480 15.72 28.06 -31.27
CA GLU A 480 16.22 28.23 -29.90
C GLU A 480 17.04 27.01 -29.44
N ILE A 481 16.55 25.79 -29.73
CA ILE A 481 17.20 24.53 -29.37
C ILE A 481 18.48 24.28 -30.18
N GLU A 482 18.47 24.52 -31.49
CA GLU A 482 19.66 24.41 -32.35
C GLU A 482 20.78 25.37 -31.92
N GLU A 483 20.45 26.47 -31.26
CA GLU A 483 21.36 27.46 -30.73
C GLU A 483 21.75 27.25 -29.26
N ALA A 484 21.00 26.48 -28.48
CA ALA A 484 21.21 26.38 -27.05
C ALA A 484 22.51 25.68 -26.65
N ASP A 485 23.14 26.19 -25.59
CA ASP A 485 24.21 25.53 -24.84
C ASP A 485 23.64 24.45 -23.89
N VAL A 486 22.40 24.63 -23.43
CA VAL A 486 21.66 23.67 -22.58
C VAL A 486 20.21 23.55 -23.06
N VAL A 487 19.76 22.33 -23.32
CA VAL A 487 18.37 22.02 -23.73
C VAL A 487 17.69 21.21 -22.65
N LEU A 488 16.59 21.73 -22.09
CA LEU A 488 15.76 21.00 -21.14
C LEU A 488 14.55 20.38 -21.83
N ALA A 489 14.24 19.12 -21.53
CA ALA A 489 13.14 18.39 -22.16
C ALA A 489 12.38 17.52 -21.15
N ALA A 490 11.10 17.25 -21.43
CA ALA A 490 10.38 16.21 -20.71
C ALA A 490 10.86 14.81 -21.15
N TYR A 491 10.85 13.81 -20.25
CA TYR A 491 11.27 12.43 -20.54
C TYR A 491 10.73 11.84 -21.84
N ASP A 492 9.51 12.19 -22.25
CA ASP A 492 8.91 11.69 -23.50
C ASP A 492 9.79 12.00 -24.74
N SER A 493 10.60 13.07 -24.67
CA SER A 493 11.57 13.46 -25.73
C SER A 493 12.81 12.55 -25.80
N LEU A 494 13.11 11.76 -24.76
CA LEU A 494 14.20 10.78 -24.78
C LEU A 494 13.89 9.63 -25.75
N PHE A 495 12.60 9.30 -25.90
CA PHE A 495 12.09 8.21 -26.73
C PHE A 495 11.53 8.67 -28.09
N THR A 496 11.30 9.98 -28.26
CA THR A 496 10.70 10.58 -29.47
C THR A 496 11.60 11.58 -30.19
N GLY A 497 12.79 11.84 -29.65
CA GLY A 497 13.76 12.79 -30.18
C GLY A 497 13.39 14.26 -29.97
N LEU A 498 14.33 15.16 -30.30
CA LEU A 498 14.16 16.61 -30.14
C LEU A 498 13.58 17.29 -31.41
N SER A 499 13.28 16.52 -32.46
CA SER A 499 12.90 17.01 -33.80
C SER A 499 13.95 17.88 -34.52
N VAL A 500 15.18 17.95 -33.99
CA VAL A 500 16.37 18.55 -34.60
C VAL A 500 17.55 17.58 -34.43
N PRO A 501 18.51 17.52 -35.37
CA PRO A 501 19.64 16.61 -35.26
C PRO A 501 20.49 16.90 -34.01
N ALA A 502 20.76 15.89 -33.19
CA ALA A 502 21.51 16.05 -31.94
C ALA A 502 23.04 16.25 -32.13
N VAL A 503 23.48 16.69 -33.31
CA VAL A 503 24.90 16.75 -33.75
C VAL A 503 25.78 17.64 -32.87
N LYS A 504 25.19 18.56 -32.10
CA LYS A 504 25.91 19.43 -31.14
C LYS A 504 25.88 18.92 -29.69
N ALA A 505 25.14 17.85 -29.40
CA ALA A 505 24.99 17.33 -28.05
C ALA A 505 26.26 16.63 -27.58
N ALA A 506 26.72 16.98 -26.38
CA ALA A 506 27.86 16.34 -25.73
C ALA A 506 27.44 15.13 -24.89
N LEU A 507 26.31 15.25 -24.18
CA LEU A 507 25.85 14.28 -23.19
C LEU A 507 24.37 14.50 -22.83
N ILE A 508 23.81 13.47 -22.19
CA ILE A 508 22.47 13.42 -21.62
C ILE A 508 22.57 13.42 -20.08
N VAL A 509 21.76 14.25 -19.44
CA VAL A 509 21.47 14.21 -18.01
C VAL A 509 20.01 13.81 -17.84
N ILE A 510 19.73 12.82 -16.99
CA ILE A 510 18.37 12.44 -16.59
C ILE A 510 18.24 12.76 -15.10
N ASP A 511 17.33 13.65 -14.70
CA ASP A 511 17.10 14.01 -13.30
C ASP A 511 15.82 13.32 -12.78
N GLU A 512 15.95 12.53 -11.71
CA GLU A 512 14.97 11.54 -11.19
C GLU A 512 14.70 10.35 -12.15
N GLY A 513 13.81 9.43 -11.76
CA GLY A 513 13.54 8.19 -12.52
C GLY A 513 12.70 8.40 -13.78
N CYS A 514 13.21 8.03 -14.96
CA CYS A 514 12.51 8.16 -16.25
C CYS A 514 11.78 6.90 -16.72
N TRP A 515 11.96 5.77 -16.04
CA TRP A 515 11.57 4.44 -16.53
C TRP A 515 10.07 4.36 -16.84
N GLU A 516 9.18 4.90 -16.00
CA GLU A 516 7.71 4.88 -16.20
C GLU A 516 7.25 5.44 -17.55
N ARG A 517 8.05 6.29 -18.22
CA ARG A 517 7.72 6.89 -19.52
C ARG A 517 8.20 6.08 -20.74
N ALA A 518 9.02 5.05 -20.54
CA ALA A 518 9.50 4.20 -21.63
C ALA A 518 8.38 3.33 -22.23
N VAL A 519 7.32 3.00 -21.46
CA VAL A 519 6.26 2.09 -21.91
C VAL A 519 5.20 2.78 -22.77
N ARG A 520 4.96 2.21 -23.96
CA ARG A 520 3.91 2.61 -24.89
C ARG A 520 2.89 1.48 -25.09
N ARG A 521 1.62 1.77 -24.76
CA ARG A 521 0.49 0.86 -24.97
C ARG A 521 -0.25 1.18 -26.27
N THR A 522 -0.67 0.15 -26.99
CA THR A 522 -1.39 0.24 -28.27
C THR A 522 -2.61 -0.67 -28.23
N ARG A 523 -3.82 -0.11 -28.37
CA ARG A 523 -5.06 -0.90 -28.42
C ARG A 523 -5.53 -1.10 -29.85
N ILE A 524 -5.84 -2.35 -30.21
CA ILE A 524 -6.17 -2.79 -31.56
C ILE A 524 -7.47 -3.60 -31.48
N GLY A 525 -8.40 -3.38 -32.41
CA GLY A 525 -9.62 -4.22 -32.48
C GLY A 525 -9.27 -5.62 -32.98
N LEU A 526 -9.86 -6.69 -32.43
CA LEU A 526 -9.56 -8.05 -32.91
C LEU A 526 -10.06 -8.26 -34.36
N ALA A 527 -11.15 -7.60 -34.73
CA ALA A 527 -11.62 -7.52 -36.12
C ALA A 527 -10.80 -6.57 -37.01
N GLU A 528 -9.96 -5.70 -36.43
CA GLU A 528 -9.10 -4.79 -37.18
C GLU A 528 -7.94 -5.54 -37.85
N ILE A 529 -7.48 -6.65 -37.27
CA ILE A 529 -6.31 -7.41 -37.76
C ILE A 529 -6.52 -7.86 -39.21
N THR A 530 -7.68 -8.45 -39.52
CA THR A 530 -8.03 -8.98 -40.85
C THR A 530 -8.86 -8.02 -41.71
N ALA A 531 -9.20 -6.82 -41.21
CA ALA A 531 -9.99 -5.86 -41.96
C ALA A 531 -9.27 -5.34 -43.22
N ALA A 532 -9.92 -5.38 -44.38
CA ALA A 532 -9.41 -4.78 -45.61
C ALA A 532 -9.16 -3.27 -45.47
N GLU A 533 -8.25 -2.76 -46.30
CA GLU A 533 -7.99 -1.33 -46.50
C GLU A 533 -8.93 -0.79 -47.58
N ALA A 534 -9.36 0.46 -47.48
CA ALA A 534 -10.51 0.99 -48.22
C ALA A 534 -10.15 1.64 -49.57
N VAL A 535 -9.01 1.27 -50.17
CA VAL A 535 -8.30 2.11 -51.14
C VAL A 535 -7.72 1.28 -52.30
N ASP A 536 -8.43 1.25 -53.42
CA ASP A 536 -8.05 0.57 -54.68
C ASP A 536 -6.93 1.30 -55.46
N THR A 537 -5.90 1.81 -54.78
CA THR A 537 -4.75 2.49 -55.41
C THR A 537 -3.51 1.63 -55.22
N PRO A 538 -2.81 1.22 -56.30
CA PRO A 538 -1.58 0.44 -56.21
C PRO A 538 -0.56 1.03 -55.22
N ARG A 539 0.13 0.13 -54.53
CA ARG A 539 1.19 0.40 -53.54
C ARG A 539 2.57 0.13 -54.11
N LEU A 540 2.71 -0.78 -55.07
CA LEU A 540 3.97 -1.11 -55.73
C LEU A 540 3.90 -0.76 -57.23
N ASP A 541 5.08 -0.69 -57.85
CA ASP A 541 5.20 -0.47 -59.30
C ASP A 541 4.85 -1.73 -60.12
N ASP A 542 4.99 -2.92 -59.52
CA ASP A 542 4.66 -4.23 -60.11
C ASP A 542 3.36 -4.80 -59.52
N PRO A 543 2.28 -4.95 -60.31
CA PRO A 543 1.02 -5.51 -59.85
C PRO A 543 1.07 -6.99 -59.42
N GLU A 544 1.93 -7.82 -60.05
CA GLU A 544 2.03 -9.24 -59.69
C GLU A 544 2.73 -9.40 -58.33
N GLU A 545 3.75 -8.57 -58.09
CA GLU A 545 4.42 -8.49 -56.79
C GLU A 545 3.47 -7.98 -55.69
N GLU A 546 2.62 -6.99 -56.01
CA GLU A 546 1.64 -6.45 -55.06
C GLU A 546 0.55 -7.48 -54.71
N GLU A 547 0.02 -8.22 -55.68
CA GLU A 547 -0.98 -9.27 -55.42
C GLU A 547 -0.39 -10.40 -54.55
N ALA A 548 0.85 -10.81 -54.81
CA ALA A 548 1.57 -11.78 -53.98
C ALA A 548 1.81 -11.26 -52.55
N ALA A 549 2.22 -10.00 -52.41
CA ALA A 549 2.47 -9.35 -51.13
C ALA A 549 1.18 -9.21 -50.28
N TRP A 550 0.06 -8.81 -50.89
CA TRP A 550 -1.24 -8.76 -50.22
C TRP A 550 -1.74 -10.15 -49.81
N THR A 551 -1.56 -11.16 -50.67
CA THR A 551 -1.97 -12.54 -50.39
C THR A 551 -1.25 -13.09 -49.17
N GLU A 552 0.07 -12.92 -49.10
CA GLU A 552 0.87 -13.38 -47.96
C GLU A 552 0.56 -12.58 -46.69
N LEU A 553 0.43 -11.25 -46.78
CA LEU A 553 0.07 -10.43 -45.62
C LEU A 553 -1.33 -10.79 -45.07
N PHE A 554 -2.32 -11.04 -45.93
CA PHE A 554 -3.66 -11.43 -45.49
C PHE A 554 -3.65 -12.83 -44.84
N ARG A 555 -2.86 -13.77 -45.37
CA ARG A 555 -2.64 -15.09 -44.76
C ARG A 555 -2.07 -14.92 -43.34
N LEU A 556 -1.02 -14.13 -43.17
CA LEU A 556 -0.36 -13.89 -41.87
C LEU A 556 -1.25 -13.14 -40.87
N ARG A 557 -2.02 -12.13 -41.33
CA ARG A 557 -3.06 -11.45 -40.54
C ARG A 557 -4.13 -12.43 -40.04
N THR A 558 -4.51 -13.41 -40.86
CA THR A 558 -5.50 -14.43 -40.50
C THR A 558 -4.97 -15.35 -39.41
N LEU A 559 -3.77 -15.92 -39.58
CA LEU A 559 -3.13 -16.76 -38.56
C LEU A 559 -2.98 -16.04 -37.21
N ALA A 560 -2.59 -14.75 -37.22
CA ALA A 560 -2.49 -13.94 -36.01
C ALA A 560 -3.86 -13.71 -35.35
N SER A 561 -4.90 -13.39 -36.13
CA SER A 561 -6.28 -13.28 -35.62
C SER A 561 -6.73 -14.58 -34.96
N ASP A 562 -6.48 -15.73 -35.58
CA ASP A 562 -6.99 -17.01 -35.13
C ASP A 562 -6.26 -17.50 -33.87
N ALA A 563 -4.93 -17.31 -33.79
CA ALA A 563 -4.17 -17.53 -32.57
C ALA A 563 -4.68 -16.67 -31.39
N LEU A 564 -4.91 -15.38 -31.62
CA LEU A 564 -5.42 -14.45 -30.60
C LEU A 564 -6.87 -14.74 -30.21
N ARG A 565 -7.67 -15.37 -31.08
CA ARG A 565 -9.01 -15.87 -30.74
C ARG A 565 -8.95 -17.15 -29.92
N ALA A 566 -8.07 -18.09 -30.29
CA ALA A 566 -7.86 -19.34 -29.57
C ALA A 566 -7.37 -19.11 -28.14
N ASN A 567 -6.54 -18.08 -27.92
CA ASN A 567 -6.05 -17.65 -26.61
C ASN A 567 -7.15 -17.30 -25.60
N GLY A 568 -8.29 -16.78 -26.06
CA GLY A 568 -9.28 -16.16 -25.18
C GLY A 568 -8.72 -14.93 -24.46
N ALA A 569 -9.46 -14.40 -23.48
CA ALA A 569 -9.07 -13.21 -22.73
C ALA A 569 -7.97 -13.51 -21.69
N GLY A 570 -6.87 -12.73 -21.71
CA GLY A 570 -5.70 -12.94 -20.86
C GLY A 570 -4.39 -12.55 -21.56
N PRO A 571 -3.23 -12.77 -20.90
CA PRO A 571 -1.92 -12.77 -21.56
C PRO A 571 -1.89 -13.70 -22.77
N LEU A 572 -0.99 -13.44 -23.73
CA LEU A 572 -0.80 -14.30 -24.88
C LEU A 572 0.03 -15.53 -24.51
N MET A 573 -0.50 -16.73 -24.77
CA MET A 573 0.27 -17.97 -24.69
C MET A 573 0.98 -18.24 -26.03
N ARG A 574 2.29 -18.47 -25.96
CA ARG A 574 3.14 -18.78 -27.12
C ARG A 574 2.63 -19.97 -27.93
N GLN A 575 2.09 -20.99 -27.24
CA GLN A 575 1.57 -22.20 -27.88
C GLN A 575 0.50 -21.90 -28.94
N HIS A 576 -0.38 -20.93 -28.73
CA HIS A 576 -1.42 -20.59 -29.72
C HIS A 576 -0.85 -19.96 -31.00
N LEU A 577 0.30 -19.30 -30.93
CA LEU A 577 1.02 -18.84 -32.13
C LEU A 577 1.62 -20.01 -32.89
N VAL A 578 2.21 -20.97 -32.17
CA VAL A 578 2.82 -22.19 -32.74
C VAL A 578 1.75 -23.08 -33.38
N ASP A 579 0.62 -23.31 -32.71
CA ASP A 579 -0.52 -24.09 -33.21
C ASP A 579 -1.14 -23.48 -34.48
N ALA A 580 -1.17 -22.14 -34.56
CA ALA A 580 -1.58 -21.41 -35.75
C ALA A 580 -0.52 -21.40 -36.87
N GLY A 581 0.66 -21.99 -36.64
CA GLY A 581 1.75 -22.05 -37.62
C GLY A 581 2.50 -20.73 -37.84
N LEU A 582 2.42 -19.79 -36.90
CA LEU A 582 3.26 -18.59 -36.91
C LEU A 582 4.69 -18.91 -36.48
N THR A 583 5.65 -18.27 -37.13
CA THR A 583 7.09 -18.36 -36.82
C THR A 583 7.67 -16.97 -36.68
N VAL A 584 8.85 -16.86 -36.03
CA VAL A 584 9.58 -15.59 -35.90
C VAL A 584 9.77 -14.91 -37.26
N ALA A 585 10.21 -15.67 -38.26
CA ALA A 585 10.38 -15.16 -39.63
C ALA A 585 9.05 -14.71 -40.26
N ALA A 586 7.96 -15.45 -40.04
CA ALA A 586 6.64 -15.08 -40.55
C ALA A 586 6.11 -13.77 -39.92
N CYS A 587 6.32 -13.57 -38.61
CA CYS A 587 5.97 -12.31 -37.94
C CYS A 587 6.82 -11.13 -38.45
N ALA A 588 8.13 -11.32 -38.61
CA ALA A 588 9.02 -10.30 -39.19
C ALA A 588 8.62 -9.95 -40.64
N THR A 589 8.28 -10.95 -41.47
CA THR A 589 7.75 -10.75 -42.82
C THR A 589 6.44 -9.97 -42.81
N ALA A 590 5.50 -10.30 -41.91
CA ALA A 590 4.24 -9.57 -41.79
C ALA A 590 4.47 -8.09 -41.40
N ALA A 591 5.33 -7.81 -40.42
CA ALA A 591 5.67 -6.44 -40.04
C ALA A 591 6.30 -5.64 -41.20
N ALA A 592 7.22 -6.26 -41.96
CA ALA A 592 7.80 -5.64 -43.15
C ALA A 592 6.74 -5.36 -44.24
N LEU A 593 5.77 -6.26 -44.44
CA LEU A 593 4.67 -6.07 -45.39
C LEU A 593 3.67 -4.99 -44.94
N GLU A 594 3.37 -4.86 -43.64
CA GLU A 594 2.56 -3.76 -43.05
C GLU A 594 3.21 -2.38 -43.22
N ILE A 595 4.53 -2.31 -43.37
CA ILE A 595 5.26 -1.09 -43.72
C ILE A 595 5.23 -0.90 -45.25
N ARG A 596 5.56 -1.95 -46.02
CA ARG A 596 5.72 -1.90 -47.48
C ARG A 596 4.42 -1.55 -48.21
N LEU A 597 3.28 -2.09 -47.78
CA LEU A 597 1.97 -1.90 -48.42
C LEU A 597 1.17 -0.73 -47.81
N ARG A 598 1.76 0.00 -46.84
CA ARG A 598 1.09 1.10 -46.15
C ARG A 598 0.65 2.19 -47.11
N VAL A 599 -0.59 2.63 -46.98
CA VAL A 599 -1.10 3.79 -47.70
C VAL A 599 -0.35 5.08 -47.32
N ASP A 600 0.17 5.80 -48.32
CA ASP A 600 0.55 7.20 -48.17
C ASP A 600 -0.73 8.07 -48.16
N PRO A 601 -1.06 8.79 -47.06
CA PRO A 601 -2.21 9.68 -47.04
C PRO A 601 -2.01 10.96 -47.88
N GLY A 602 -0.85 11.15 -48.51
CA GLY A 602 -0.51 12.30 -49.34
C GLY A 602 -0.25 13.58 -48.56
N LEU A 603 0.14 13.45 -47.29
CA LEU A 603 0.36 14.57 -46.38
C LEU A 603 1.50 15.46 -46.89
N ARG A 604 1.25 16.76 -46.93
CA ARG A 604 2.24 17.77 -47.28
C ARG A 604 1.95 19.10 -46.60
N PRO A 605 2.99 19.91 -46.32
CA PRO A 605 2.80 21.23 -45.75
C PRO A 605 1.88 22.10 -46.64
N GLY A 606 0.93 22.79 -46.02
CA GLY A 606 -0.03 23.64 -46.72
C GLY A 606 -1.17 22.90 -47.45
N LEU A 607 -1.39 21.60 -47.19
CA LEU A 607 -2.47 20.81 -47.81
C LEU A 607 -3.85 21.52 -47.71
N PRO A 608 -4.53 21.81 -48.84
CA PRO A 608 -5.82 22.50 -48.85
C PRO A 608 -6.93 21.73 -48.13
N GLN A 609 -7.85 22.45 -47.49
CA GLN A 609 -8.90 21.87 -46.63
C GLN A 609 -9.74 20.79 -47.32
N GLY A 610 -10.09 20.97 -48.61
CA GLY A 610 -10.82 19.96 -49.38
C GLY A 610 -10.07 18.64 -49.59
N ALA A 611 -8.73 18.67 -49.62
CA ALA A 611 -7.90 17.47 -49.72
C ALA A 611 -7.62 16.82 -48.34
N ARG A 612 -7.68 17.61 -47.24
CA ARG A 612 -7.46 17.11 -45.87
C ARG A 612 -8.46 16.03 -45.46
N ARG A 613 -9.71 16.11 -45.91
CA ARG A 613 -10.72 15.09 -45.59
C ARG A 613 -10.27 13.71 -46.09
N ARG A 614 -9.91 13.61 -47.37
CA ARG A 614 -9.38 12.37 -47.96
C ARG A 614 -8.09 11.94 -47.28
N ALA A 615 -7.17 12.86 -47.01
CA ALA A 615 -5.94 12.52 -46.30
C ALA A 615 -6.19 11.99 -44.87
N ALA A 616 -7.22 12.49 -44.18
CA ALA A 616 -7.62 11.99 -42.86
C ALA A 616 -8.24 10.59 -42.92
N GLU A 617 -9.08 10.33 -43.93
CA GLU A 617 -9.63 8.99 -44.23
C GLU A 617 -8.50 7.99 -44.53
N LEU A 618 -7.52 8.35 -45.37
CA LEU A 618 -6.34 7.53 -45.66
C LEU A 618 -5.39 7.37 -44.46
N SER A 619 -5.26 8.38 -43.59
CA SER A 619 -4.44 8.29 -42.37
C SER A 619 -5.01 7.31 -41.35
N TRP A 620 -6.33 7.06 -41.37
CA TRP A 620 -6.94 6.03 -40.53
C TRP A 620 -6.46 4.64 -40.96
N ASP A 621 -6.40 4.37 -42.26
CA ASP A 621 -5.87 3.12 -42.82
C ASP A 621 -4.37 2.98 -42.53
N ALA A 622 -3.56 4.02 -42.74
CA ALA A 622 -2.14 4.02 -42.36
C ALA A 622 -1.92 3.69 -40.87
N ASN A 623 -2.75 4.26 -39.98
CA ASN A 623 -2.73 3.98 -38.55
C ASN A 623 -3.12 2.53 -38.22
N ARG A 624 -4.00 1.88 -38.99
CA ARG A 624 -4.28 0.43 -38.85
C ARG A 624 -3.00 -0.37 -39.14
N SER A 625 -2.30 -0.08 -40.22
CA SER A 625 -1.04 -0.77 -40.56
C SER A 625 0.07 -0.51 -39.52
N VAL A 626 0.22 0.70 -39.00
CA VAL A 626 1.15 1.02 -37.88
C VAL A 626 0.83 0.20 -36.61
N ARG A 627 -0.45 -0.02 -36.31
CA ARG A 627 -0.86 -0.84 -35.16
C ARG A 627 -0.62 -2.33 -35.41
N ARG A 628 -0.85 -2.83 -36.63
CA ARG A 628 -0.57 -4.22 -37.01
C ARG A 628 0.94 -4.51 -37.06
N GLU A 629 1.76 -3.58 -37.55
CA GLU A 629 3.24 -3.62 -37.44
C GLU A 629 3.67 -3.79 -35.97
N ALA A 630 3.13 -2.96 -35.07
CA ALA A 630 3.39 -3.04 -33.64
C ALA A 630 2.96 -4.38 -33.00
N LEU A 631 1.85 -4.96 -33.49
CA LEU A 631 1.42 -6.30 -33.09
C LEU A 631 2.41 -7.37 -33.56
N PHE A 632 2.76 -7.40 -34.85
CA PHE A 632 3.60 -8.45 -35.40
C PHE A 632 4.99 -8.48 -34.77
N HIS A 633 5.60 -7.34 -34.45
CA HIS A 633 6.85 -7.31 -33.67
C HIS A 633 6.67 -7.80 -32.22
N ALA A 634 5.51 -7.63 -31.61
CA ALA A 634 5.23 -8.19 -30.28
C ALA A 634 5.01 -9.72 -30.35
N LEU A 635 4.35 -10.23 -31.40
CA LEU A 635 4.21 -11.66 -31.67
C LEU A 635 5.58 -12.31 -31.97
N GLU A 636 6.43 -11.63 -32.73
CA GLU A 636 7.81 -12.01 -33.00
C GLU A 636 8.60 -12.16 -31.69
N GLY A 637 8.54 -11.15 -30.81
CA GLY A 637 9.20 -11.16 -29.50
C GLY A 637 8.66 -12.25 -28.54
N CYS A 638 7.37 -12.58 -28.62
CA CYS A 638 6.78 -13.72 -27.90
C CYS A 638 7.30 -15.06 -28.43
N LEU A 639 7.41 -15.23 -29.75
CA LEU A 639 7.96 -16.43 -30.38
C LEU A 639 9.47 -16.61 -30.19
N GLN A 640 10.23 -15.52 -30.02
CA GLN A 640 11.65 -15.53 -29.67
C GLN A 640 11.89 -15.80 -28.17
N GLY A 641 10.92 -15.48 -27.30
CA GLY A 641 11.03 -15.62 -25.86
C GLY A 641 11.22 -17.05 -25.37
N ALA A 642 11.66 -17.19 -24.11
CA ALA A 642 11.75 -18.47 -23.41
C ALA A 642 10.44 -18.84 -22.70
N GLU A 643 9.69 -17.84 -22.21
CA GLU A 643 8.44 -18.01 -21.47
C GLU A 643 7.29 -18.53 -22.33
N ASP A 644 6.40 -19.32 -21.72
CA ASP A 644 5.17 -19.83 -22.36
C ASP A 644 4.07 -18.76 -22.45
N GLN A 645 4.13 -17.71 -21.62
CA GLN A 645 3.19 -16.59 -21.61
C GLN A 645 3.91 -15.26 -21.76
N ASP A 646 3.38 -14.37 -22.60
CA ASP A 646 3.88 -13.01 -22.78
C ASP A 646 2.78 -11.99 -22.48
N GLY A 647 2.89 -11.30 -21.34
CA GLY A 647 1.94 -10.27 -20.93
C GLY A 647 2.08 -8.94 -21.70
N ARG A 648 3.06 -8.81 -22.60
CA ARG A 648 3.19 -7.64 -23.51
C ARG A 648 2.11 -7.65 -24.58
N VAL A 649 1.51 -8.81 -24.90
CA VAL A 649 0.29 -8.91 -25.71
C VAL A 649 -0.81 -9.49 -24.83
N ARG A 650 -1.89 -8.73 -24.62
CA ARG A 650 -3.05 -9.16 -23.83
C ARG A 650 -4.31 -9.06 -24.66
N VAL A 651 -5.09 -10.13 -24.71
CA VAL A 651 -6.46 -10.12 -25.23
C VAL A 651 -7.37 -9.61 -24.12
N MET A 652 -8.04 -8.48 -24.34
CA MET A 652 -8.97 -7.90 -23.37
C MET A 652 -10.31 -8.65 -23.41
N PRO A 653 -11.03 -8.73 -22.27
CA PRO A 653 -12.43 -9.15 -22.28
C PRO A 653 -13.26 -8.36 -23.31
N PRO A 654 -14.26 -8.99 -23.96
CA PRO A 654 -15.17 -8.28 -24.86
C PRO A 654 -15.83 -7.09 -24.17
N ASP A 655 -15.95 -5.98 -24.88
CA ASP A 655 -16.64 -4.79 -24.37
C ASP A 655 -18.11 -5.11 -24.01
N PRO A 656 -18.58 -4.83 -22.78
CA PRO A 656 -19.92 -5.24 -22.34
C PRO A 656 -21.10 -4.63 -23.11
N GLY A 657 -20.90 -3.50 -23.79
CA GLY A 657 -21.96 -2.82 -24.55
C GLY A 657 -22.01 -3.20 -26.03
N THR A 658 -20.84 -3.46 -26.63
CA THR A 658 -20.70 -3.70 -28.07
C THR A 658 -20.32 -5.14 -28.43
N GLY A 659 -19.89 -5.95 -27.46
CA GLY A 659 -19.35 -7.30 -27.67
C GLY A 659 -17.99 -7.31 -28.39
N ALA A 660 -17.38 -6.15 -28.66
CA ALA A 660 -16.16 -6.07 -29.42
C ALA A 660 -14.94 -6.51 -28.59
N ALA A 661 -14.22 -7.52 -29.07
CA ALA A 661 -12.93 -7.91 -28.52
C ALA A 661 -11.80 -7.00 -29.04
N SER A 662 -10.83 -6.73 -28.18
CA SER A 662 -9.66 -5.91 -28.51
C SER A 662 -8.43 -6.48 -27.83
N ILE A 663 -7.25 -6.24 -28.40
CA ILE A 663 -5.97 -6.58 -27.80
C ILE A 663 -5.25 -5.30 -27.35
N GLU A 664 -4.50 -5.40 -26.25
CA GLU A 664 -3.52 -4.40 -25.81
C GLU A 664 -2.12 -4.95 -26.10
N VAL A 665 -1.33 -4.15 -26.83
CA VAL A 665 0.08 -4.42 -27.13
C VAL A 665 0.93 -3.37 -26.41
N THR A 666 1.78 -3.83 -25.50
CA THR A 666 2.64 -3.00 -24.67
C THR A 666 4.08 -3.17 -25.12
N ARG A 667 4.76 -2.07 -25.47
CA ARG A 667 6.16 -2.07 -25.92
C ARG A 667 6.99 -1.13 -25.05
N LEU A 668 8.20 -1.56 -24.74
CA LEU A 668 9.24 -0.70 -24.17
C LEU A 668 9.90 0.09 -25.31
N GLN A 669 9.98 1.40 -25.19
CA GLN A 669 10.65 2.26 -26.15
C GLN A 669 12.13 2.40 -25.80
N GLY A 670 13.01 2.16 -26.77
CA GLY A 670 14.42 2.54 -26.66
C GLY A 670 14.61 4.05 -26.74
N ILE A 671 15.78 4.51 -26.30
CA ILE A 671 16.23 5.89 -26.53
C ILE A 671 16.23 6.16 -28.04
N ASP A 672 15.84 7.38 -28.44
CA ASP A 672 15.86 7.83 -29.83
C ASP A 672 17.25 7.68 -30.47
N GLN A 673 17.30 7.34 -31.77
CA GLN A 673 18.55 6.94 -32.43
C GLN A 673 19.60 8.05 -32.47
N ASP A 674 19.19 9.32 -32.57
CA ASP A 674 20.08 10.48 -32.54
C ASP A 674 20.67 10.72 -31.12
N LEU A 675 20.07 10.12 -30.10
CA LEU A 675 20.44 10.27 -28.69
C LEU A 675 21.16 9.03 -28.12
N ALA A 676 20.97 7.85 -28.72
CA ALA A 676 21.33 6.56 -28.16
C ALA A 676 22.85 6.36 -27.92
N GLN A 677 23.72 7.03 -28.68
CA GLN A 677 25.18 6.91 -28.52
C GLN A 677 25.77 7.90 -27.51
N LEU A 678 25.00 8.90 -27.06
CA LEU A 678 25.52 9.94 -26.17
C LEU A 678 25.86 9.39 -24.77
N PRO A 679 26.88 9.96 -24.08
CA PRO A 679 27.12 9.73 -22.67
C PRO A 679 25.88 10.05 -21.82
N ILE A 680 25.58 9.24 -20.80
CA ILE A 680 24.39 9.39 -19.95
C ILE A 680 24.76 9.50 -18.47
N LEU A 681 24.36 10.60 -17.83
CA LEU A 681 24.39 10.78 -16.37
C LEU A 681 22.96 10.71 -15.81
N HIS A 682 22.62 9.62 -15.12
CA HIS A 682 21.29 9.45 -14.50
C HIS A 682 21.35 9.77 -12.99
N LEU A 683 20.59 10.76 -12.54
CA LEU A 683 20.59 11.30 -11.18
C LEU A 683 19.28 10.97 -10.44
N ASP A 684 19.16 9.79 -9.87
CA ASP A 684 17.92 9.32 -9.23
C ASP A 684 18.20 8.77 -7.81
N ALA A 685 17.45 9.22 -6.80
CA ALA A 685 17.64 8.76 -5.42
C ALA A 685 17.18 7.31 -5.19
N THR A 686 16.32 6.83 -6.08
CA THR A 686 15.58 5.57 -6.02
C THR A 686 15.95 4.64 -7.17
N LEU A 687 17.08 4.90 -7.83
CA LEU A 687 17.58 4.13 -8.97
C LEU A 687 17.76 2.65 -8.60
N ARG A 688 17.00 1.75 -9.23
CA ARG A 688 17.13 0.30 -9.09
C ARG A 688 17.87 -0.29 -10.30
N PRO A 689 19.08 -0.86 -10.17
CA PRO A 689 19.87 -1.34 -11.31
C PRO A 689 19.12 -2.30 -12.24
N GLY A 690 18.41 -3.28 -11.68
CA GLY A 690 17.65 -4.28 -12.45
C GLY A 690 16.47 -3.71 -13.25
N LEU A 691 15.95 -2.53 -12.88
CA LEU A 691 14.91 -1.83 -13.64
C LEU A 691 15.52 -0.79 -14.59
N ALA A 692 16.49 -0.01 -14.12
CA ALA A 692 17.18 0.99 -14.91
C ALA A 692 17.86 0.37 -16.15
N GLY A 693 18.48 -0.80 -16.01
CA GLY A 693 19.12 -1.52 -17.11
C GLY A 693 18.18 -1.95 -18.25
N THR A 694 16.85 -2.02 -18.00
CA THR A 694 15.87 -2.34 -19.06
C THR A 694 15.66 -1.16 -20.03
N VAL A 695 15.79 0.08 -19.53
CA VAL A 695 15.58 1.32 -20.31
C VAL A 695 16.92 1.94 -20.73
N LEU A 696 17.93 1.83 -19.88
CA LEU A 696 19.28 2.37 -20.02
C LEU A 696 20.29 1.21 -19.91
N PRO A 697 20.41 0.34 -20.93
CA PRO A 697 21.35 -0.78 -20.89
C PRO A 697 22.80 -0.29 -20.76
N GLY A 698 23.62 -1.03 -20.00
CA GLY A 698 25.02 -0.66 -19.75
C GLY A 698 25.22 0.50 -18.76
N LEU A 699 24.24 0.80 -17.91
CA LEU A 699 24.34 1.85 -16.88
C LEU A 699 25.11 1.36 -15.63
N ASP A 700 26.28 1.91 -15.37
CA ASP A 700 27.06 1.65 -14.15
C ASP A 700 26.50 2.45 -12.98
N VAL A 701 25.99 1.76 -11.95
CA VAL A 701 25.32 2.42 -10.80
C VAL A 701 26.27 2.58 -9.61
N ILE A 702 26.44 3.83 -9.17
CA ILE A 702 27.21 4.21 -7.98
C ILE A 702 26.24 4.61 -6.87
N GLU A 703 26.33 3.95 -5.72
CA GLU A 703 25.52 4.25 -4.54
C GLU A 703 26.25 5.17 -3.54
N ILE A 704 25.51 6.17 -3.04
CA ILE A 704 26.00 7.21 -2.14
C ILE A 704 24.92 7.50 -1.08
N ALA A 705 24.93 6.69 -0.02
CA ALA A 705 24.11 6.89 1.17
C ALA A 705 24.71 7.98 2.08
N ALA A 706 23.88 8.87 2.60
CA ALA A 706 24.27 9.91 3.55
C ALA A 706 23.52 9.78 4.88
N SER A 707 24.25 9.91 5.98
CA SER A 707 23.71 9.95 7.33
C SER A 707 22.78 11.13 7.53
N MET A 708 21.61 10.89 8.13
CA MET A 708 20.61 11.91 8.46
C MET A 708 20.39 11.98 9.99
N PRO A 709 21.38 12.44 10.77
CA PRO A 709 21.34 12.35 12.24
C PRO A 709 20.26 13.21 12.89
N GLN A 710 19.76 14.24 12.18
CA GLN A 710 18.77 15.21 12.68
C GLN A 710 17.37 14.99 12.08
N MET A 711 17.18 13.89 11.34
CA MET A 711 15.87 13.41 10.88
C MET A 711 15.43 12.25 11.77
N ARG A 712 14.24 12.31 12.36
CA ARG A 712 13.66 11.24 13.20
C ARG A 712 12.54 10.52 12.45
N LEU A 713 12.71 9.24 12.14
CA LEU A 713 11.75 8.45 11.36
C LEU A 713 10.92 7.52 12.25
N THR A 714 9.60 7.70 12.24
CA THR A 714 8.63 6.88 12.98
C THR A 714 7.77 6.07 12.00
N ALA A 715 7.86 4.74 12.04
CA ALA A 715 6.93 3.87 11.33
C ALA A 715 5.68 3.62 12.19
N VAL A 716 4.50 3.79 11.60
CA VAL A 716 3.20 3.61 12.26
C VAL A 716 2.40 2.52 11.55
N GLN A 717 2.23 1.38 12.22
CA GLN A 717 1.54 0.21 11.68
C GLN A 717 0.02 0.34 11.83
N GLY A 718 -0.74 0.01 10.77
CA GLY A 718 -2.19 0.13 10.77
C GLY A 718 -2.80 0.15 9.37
N SER A 719 -4.13 0.07 9.30
CA SER A 719 -4.86 -0.02 8.03
C SER A 719 -4.98 1.33 7.31
N PHE A 720 -3.91 1.71 6.58
CA PHE A 720 -3.82 2.98 5.82
C PHE A 720 -3.82 2.80 4.29
N GLY A 721 -4.05 1.58 3.79
CA GLY A 721 -4.16 1.33 2.35
C GLY A 721 -5.34 2.08 1.71
N LYS A 722 -5.28 2.30 0.40
CA LYS A 722 -6.31 3.03 -0.37
C LYS A 722 -7.74 2.51 -0.12
N SER A 723 -7.91 1.19 -0.04
CA SER A 723 -9.19 0.52 0.28
C SER A 723 -9.67 0.68 1.73
N SER A 724 -8.85 1.23 2.63
CA SER A 724 -9.20 1.52 4.02
C SER A 724 -9.51 3.00 4.28
N LEU A 725 -9.05 3.91 3.41
CA LEU A 725 -9.19 5.36 3.57
C LEU A 725 -10.08 6.03 2.51
N VAL A 726 -10.06 5.55 1.27
CA VAL A 726 -10.76 6.18 0.14
C VAL A 726 -12.15 5.59 -0.01
N GLU A 727 -13.17 6.45 0.00
CA GLU A 727 -14.56 6.03 -0.26
C GLU A 727 -14.69 5.43 -1.67
N ASP A 728 -15.48 4.36 -1.77
CA ASP A 728 -15.83 3.71 -3.02
C ASP A 728 -17.36 3.77 -3.17
N PRO A 729 -17.88 4.40 -4.25
CA PRO A 729 -19.32 4.47 -4.51
C PRO A 729 -20.01 3.10 -4.64
N LYS A 730 -19.25 2.02 -4.88
CA LYS A 730 -19.76 0.64 -4.97
C LYS A 730 -19.73 -0.12 -3.64
N ALA A 731 -19.10 0.44 -2.60
CA ALA A 731 -19.00 -0.21 -1.30
C ALA A 731 -20.32 -0.19 -0.52
N ALA A 732 -20.53 -1.20 0.32
CA ALA A 732 -21.68 -1.24 1.23
C ALA A 732 -21.67 -0.04 2.21
N PRO A 733 -22.85 0.45 2.68
CA PRO A 733 -22.93 1.66 3.51
C PRO A 733 -22.07 1.64 4.77
N ASP A 734 -21.97 0.49 5.44
CA ASP A 734 -21.14 0.31 6.64
C ASP A 734 -19.64 0.35 6.34
N GLU A 735 -19.22 -0.19 5.20
CA GLU A 735 -17.84 -0.13 4.73
C GLU A 735 -17.45 1.32 4.37
N ALA A 736 -18.32 2.03 3.65
CA ALA A 736 -18.11 3.46 3.38
C ALA A 736 -18.03 4.29 4.68
N ARG A 737 -18.87 3.97 5.69
CA ARG A 737 -18.80 4.58 7.03
C ARG A 737 -17.48 4.25 7.76
N ARG A 738 -16.99 3.01 7.66
CA ARG A 738 -15.69 2.60 8.24
C ARG A 738 -14.54 3.42 7.67
N ARG A 739 -14.50 3.60 6.35
CA ARG A 739 -13.45 4.39 5.65
C ARG A 739 -13.51 5.87 6.05
N ARG A 740 -14.70 6.48 6.05
CA ARG A 740 -14.90 7.87 6.53
C ARG A 740 -14.40 8.09 7.95
N ASN A 741 -14.72 7.17 8.87
CA ASN A 741 -14.24 7.25 10.25
C ASN A 741 -12.70 7.18 10.31
N ARG A 742 -12.08 6.22 9.62
CA ARG A 742 -10.61 6.05 9.61
C ARG A 742 -9.89 7.26 9.00
N LEU A 743 -10.43 7.84 7.93
CA LEU A 743 -9.91 9.08 7.34
C LEU A 743 -10.01 10.25 8.32
N ARG A 744 -11.14 10.41 9.02
CA ARG A 744 -11.30 11.42 10.07
C ARG A 744 -10.28 11.24 11.20
N ASP A 745 -10.03 10.00 11.64
CA ASP A 745 -9.04 9.73 12.68
C ASP A 745 -7.61 10.12 12.22
N CYS A 746 -7.28 9.96 10.94
CA CYS A 746 -6.04 10.46 10.36
C CYS A 746 -5.99 12.00 10.28
N VAL A 747 -7.11 12.66 9.93
CA VAL A 747 -7.23 14.14 9.92
C VAL A 747 -7.06 14.72 11.32
N ASP A 748 -7.68 14.11 12.34
CA ASP A 748 -7.53 14.53 13.74
C ASP A 748 -6.08 14.36 14.20
N HIS A 749 -5.38 13.30 13.78
CA HIS A 749 -3.97 13.07 14.10
C HIS A 749 -3.06 14.12 13.47
N VAL A 750 -3.24 14.44 12.18
CA VAL A 750 -2.53 15.53 11.50
C VAL A 750 -2.76 16.87 12.21
N ARG A 751 -4.00 17.18 12.62
CA ARG A 751 -4.32 18.41 13.37
C ARG A 751 -3.57 18.48 14.70
N TRP A 752 -3.55 17.37 15.46
CA TRP A 752 -2.82 17.30 16.73
C TRP A 752 -1.33 17.57 16.52
N GLU A 753 -0.71 16.81 15.63
CA GLU A 753 0.73 16.88 15.38
C GLU A 753 1.16 18.22 14.75
N ALA A 754 0.38 18.79 13.84
CA ALA A 754 0.65 20.12 13.29
C ALA A 754 0.54 21.23 14.35
N THR A 755 -0.38 21.10 15.31
CA THR A 755 -0.45 22.06 16.42
C THR A 755 0.72 21.87 17.40
N ARG A 756 1.19 20.62 17.60
CA ARG A 756 2.33 20.28 18.46
C ARG A 756 3.64 20.90 17.97
N VAL A 757 3.89 20.91 16.66
CA VAL A 757 5.13 21.47 16.07
C VAL A 757 5.05 22.96 15.73
N ALA A 758 3.91 23.63 15.95
CA ALA A 758 3.72 25.04 15.66
C ALA A 758 4.72 25.93 16.43
N PRO A 759 5.33 26.96 15.81
CA PRO A 759 5.00 27.54 14.50
C PRO A 759 5.67 26.86 13.29
N GLY A 760 6.31 25.69 13.47
CA GLY A 760 6.85 24.89 12.37
C GLY A 760 5.76 24.41 11.41
N ARG A 761 6.10 24.32 10.12
CA ARG A 761 5.22 23.81 9.06
C ARG A 761 5.19 22.28 9.06
N THR A 762 4.05 21.70 8.65
CA THR A 762 3.85 20.27 8.47
C THR A 762 3.51 19.97 7.01
N LEU A 763 4.15 18.97 6.40
CA LEU A 763 3.74 18.42 5.10
C LEU A 763 2.97 17.10 5.31
N VAL A 764 1.80 16.97 4.67
CA VAL A 764 1.09 15.68 4.53
C VAL A 764 1.18 15.19 3.09
N VAL A 765 1.65 13.95 2.90
CA VAL A 765 1.65 13.28 1.59
C VAL A 765 0.69 12.08 1.63
N THR A 766 -0.26 12.00 0.69
CA THR A 766 -1.24 10.91 0.68
C THR A 766 -1.83 10.62 -0.72
N TYR A 767 -2.93 9.88 -0.82
CA TYR A 767 -3.64 9.65 -2.07
C TYR A 767 -4.39 10.91 -2.52
N LYS A 768 -4.31 11.23 -3.81
CA LYS A 768 -4.99 12.37 -4.46
C LYS A 768 -6.48 12.49 -4.12
N GLN A 769 -7.18 11.37 -3.94
CA GLN A 769 -8.61 11.35 -3.60
C GLN A 769 -8.93 11.91 -2.21
N ILE A 770 -7.99 11.85 -1.25
CA ILE A 770 -8.19 12.26 0.15
C ILE A 770 -7.30 13.42 0.58
N GLU A 771 -6.37 13.85 -0.27
CA GLU A 771 -5.59 15.08 -0.07
C GLU A 771 -6.47 16.29 0.36
N PRO A 772 -7.64 16.55 -0.26
CA PRO A 772 -8.49 17.68 0.15
C PRO A 772 -9.05 17.59 1.57
N ALA A 773 -9.03 16.41 2.22
CA ALA A 773 -9.48 16.25 3.61
C ALA A 773 -8.51 16.89 4.62
N PHE A 774 -7.26 17.17 4.22
CA PHE A 774 -6.25 17.82 5.03
C PHE A 774 -6.09 19.32 4.71
N ALA A 775 -6.77 19.82 3.67
CA ALA A 775 -6.73 21.22 3.28
C ALA A 775 -7.36 22.13 4.36
N GLY A 776 -6.73 23.28 4.60
CA GLY A 776 -7.21 24.27 5.58
C GLY A 776 -6.90 23.95 7.04
N ILE A 777 -6.14 22.89 7.34
CA ILE A 777 -5.55 22.71 8.68
C ILE A 777 -4.44 23.75 8.86
N PRO A 778 -4.43 24.56 9.94
CA PRO A 778 -3.40 25.56 10.18
C PRO A 778 -1.98 24.96 10.22
N GLY A 779 -1.04 25.58 9.52
CA GLY A 779 0.35 25.12 9.45
C GLY A 779 0.61 23.87 8.59
N VAL A 780 -0.43 23.32 7.94
CA VAL A 780 -0.31 22.13 7.09
C VAL A 780 -0.31 22.49 5.60
N GLU A 781 0.66 21.95 4.88
CA GLU A 781 0.65 21.83 3.43
C GLU A 781 0.38 20.39 3.02
N THR A 782 -0.18 20.22 1.83
CA THR A 782 -0.55 18.91 1.28
C THR A 782 0.17 18.64 -0.03
N GLY A 783 0.35 17.36 -0.31
CA GLY A 783 0.67 16.85 -1.64
C GLY A 783 0.18 15.42 -1.79
N HIS A 784 0.23 14.91 -3.01
CA HIS A 784 -0.09 13.52 -3.30
C HIS A 784 1.04 12.77 -4.00
N PHE A 785 1.03 11.45 -3.83
CA PHE A 785 1.94 10.55 -4.54
C PHE A 785 1.93 10.83 -6.05
N LYS A 786 3.10 10.78 -6.68
CA LYS A 786 3.39 11.13 -8.08
C LYS A 786 3.25 12.61 -8.46
N ALA A 787 2.98 13.52 -7.52
CA ALA A 787 2.87 14.97 -7.79
C ALA A 787 3.87 15.85 -7.01
N ILE A 788 4.63 15.28 -6.08
CA ILE A 788 5.58 16.01 -5.21
C ILE A 788 7.05 15.91 -5.64
N ALA A 789 7.37 15.06 -6.62
CA ALA A 789 8.71 14.95 -7.17
C ALA A 789 9.16 16.29 -7.80
N GLY A 790 10.46 16.59 -7.72
CA GLY A 790 11.03 17.88 -8.13
C GLY A 790 10.81 19.06 -7.15
N LEU A 791 9.71 19.10 -6.40
CA LEU A 791 9.36 20.28 -5.58
C LEU A 791 10.33 20.52 -4.40
N ASP A 792 10.75 21.79 -4.23
CA ASP A 792 11.71 22.24 -3.21
C ASP A 792 11.06 23.07 -2.08
N ALA A 793 9.74 23.31 -2.15
CA ALA A 793 8.96 24.14 -1.24
C ALA A 793 8.88 23.62 0.21
N TYR A 794 9.20 22.34 0.44
CA TYR A 794 9.00 21.62 1.70
C TYR A 794 10.31 21.40 2.49
N LYS A 795 11.43 21.98 2.05
CA LYS A 795 12.77 21.74 2.61
C LYS A 795 12.97 22.16 4.07
N ASP A 796 12.06 22.97 4.60
CA ASP A 796 12.09 23.60 5.93
C ASP A 796 10.95 23.15 6.87
N VAL A 797 10.06 22.25 6.45
CA VAL A 797 8.98 21.73 7.32
C VAL A 797 9.55 21.08 8.58
N ALA A 798 8.95 21.30 9.75
CA ALA A 798 9.37 20.66 11.00
C ALA A 798 8.93 19.18 11.05
N LEU A 799 7.80 18.88 10.40
CA LEU A 799 7.18 17.56 10.39
C LEU A 799 6.73 17.15 8.97
N LEU A 800 6.87 15.87 8.65
CA LEU A 800 6.37 15.26 7.43
C LEU A 800 5.60 13.98 7.78
N ILE A 801 4.33 13.90 7.38
CA ILE A 801 3.46 12.73 7.59
C ILE A 801 3.09 12.12 6.24
N VAL A 802 3.55 10.90 5.97
CA VAL A 802 3.13 10.10 4.81
C VAL A 802 1.97 9.19 5.25
N ILE A 803 0.82 9.28 4.58
CA ILE A 803 -0.38 8.50 4.91
C ILE A 803 -0.76 7.59 3.75
N GLY A 804 -0.60 6.28 3.97
CA GLY A 804 -0.80 5.24 2.98
C GLY A 804 0.45 5.01 2.11
N ARG A 805 0.28 4.17 1.07
CA ARG A 805 1.32 3.81 0.10
C ARG A 805 0.74 3.52 -1.29
N PRO A 806 1.44 3.85 -2.40
CA PRO A 806 0.99 3.50 -3.74
C PRO A 806 1.27 2.03 -4.05
N LEU A 807 0.33 1.15 -3.71
CA LEU A 807 0.39 -0.27 -4.05
C LEU A 807 -0.42 -0.54 -5.34
N PRO A 808 0.19 -1.05 -6.43
CA PRO A 808 -0.56 -1.45 -7.62
C PRO A 808 -1.45 -2.67 -7.35
N GLY A 809 -2.50 -2.88 -8.15
CA GLY A 809 -3.25 -4.15 -8.10
C GLY A 809 -2.50 -5.27 -8.83
N ASN A 810 -2.86 -6.54 -8.60
CA ASN A 810 -2.21 -7.68 -9.27
C ASN A 810 -2.23 -7.55 -10.82
N GLU A 811 -3.31 -7.01 -11.40
CA GLU A 811 -3.37 -6.78 -12.85
C GLU A 811 -2.41 -5.68 -13.31
N ASP A 812 -2.41 -4.50 -12.64
CA ASP A 812 -1.49 -3.41 -12.95
C ASP A 812 -0.03 -3.85 -12.78
N LEU A 813 0.27 -4.61 -11.72
CA LEU A 813 1.59 -5.17 -11.44
C LEU A 813 2.01 -6.15 -12.53
N GLY A 814 1.09 -7.03 -12.95
CA GLY A 814 1.31 -7.94 -14.08
C GLY A 814 1.64 -7.19 -15.36
N HIS A 815 0.87 -6.14 -15.70
CA HIS A 815 1.13 -5.33 -16.89
C HIS A 815 2.51 -4.67 -16.87
N ILE A 816 2.92 -4.05 -15.76
CA ILE A 816 4.23 -3.39 -15.70
C ILE A 816 5.37 -4.43 -15.68
N THR A 817 5.23 -5.55 -14.95
CA THR A 817 6.27 -6.59 -14.92
C THR A 817 6.49 -7.18 -16.32
N SER A 818 5.43 -7.48 -17.06
CA SER A 818 5.56 -7.96 -18.44
C SER A 818 6.14 -6.89 -19.39
N ALA A 819 5.81 -5.61 -19.18
CA ALA A 819 6.27 -4.52 -20.04
C ALA A 819 7.79 -4.29 -19.97
N TYR A 820 8.40 -4.35 -18.78
CA TYR A 820 9.84 -4.11 -18.59
C TYR A 820 10.69 -5.38 -18.59
N LEU A 821 10.15 -6.50 -18.06
CA LEU A 821 10.91 -7.72 -17.79
C LEU A 821 10.46 -8.91 -18.66
N GLY A 822 9.45 -8.74 -19.51
CA GLY A 822 8.93 -9.83 -20.37
C GLY A 822 8.20 -10.94 -19.60
N HIS A 823 7.98 -10.75 -18.30
CA HIS A 823 7.54 -11.79 -17.37
C HIS A 823 6.09 -11.61 -16.91
N VAL A 824 5.34 -12.71 -16.75
CA VAL A 824 3.98 -12.70 -16.18
C VAL A 824 4.05 -13.19 -14.73
N PRO A 825 3.80 -12.33 -13.72
CA PRO A 825 3.93 -12.71 -12.31
C PRO A 825 3.08 -13.92 -11.91
N MET A 826 3.69 -14.80 -11.10
CA MET A 826 2.98 -15.89 -10.42
C MET A 826 2.76 -15.59 -8.93
N GLY A 827 1.78 -16.24 -8.31
CA GLY A 827 1.47 -16.04 -6.89
C GLY A 827 0.70 -14.75 -6.60
N ALA A 828 0.83 -14.24 -5.38
CA ALA A 828 0.04 -13.12 -4.88
C ALA A 828 0.81 -12.17 -3.94
N TYR A 829 0.13 -11.07 -3.56
CA TYR A 829 0.53 -10.27 -2.41
C TYR A 829 0.31 -11.02 -1.10
N HIS A 830 1.34 -11.07 -0.27
CA HIS A 830 1.32 -11.68 1.05
C HIS A 830 1.86 -10.71 2.11
N ARG A 831 1.63 -11.02 3.39
CA ARG A 831 2.09 -10.21 4.52
C ARG A 831 3.34 -10.82 5.12
N VAL A 832 4.44 -10.06 5.09
CA VAL A 832 5.76 -10.54 5.58
C VAL A 832 6.19 -9.73 6.79
N ARG A 833 7.00 -10.34 7.68
CA ARG A 833 7.64 -9.64 8.79
C ARG A 833 9.08 -9.28 8.42
N ARG A 834 9.40 -7.99 8.51
CA ARG A 834 10.70 -7.42 8.16
C ARG A 834 11.34 -6.71 9.36
N GLY A 835 12.64 -6.85 9.53
CA GLY A 835 13.42 -6.25 10.62
C GLY A 835 13.97 -4.88 10.24
N LEU A 836 13.26 -3.81 10.60
CA LEU A 836 13.72 -2.43 10.40
C LEU A 836 14.98 -2.16 11.23
N LEU A 837 15.97 -1.49 10.62
CA LEU A 837 17.15 -1.00 11.33
C LEU A 837 16.79 0.22 12.18
N MET A 838 17.05 0.14 13.48
CA MET A 838 16.85 1.24 14.41
C MET A 838 18.13 2.05 14.62
N ARG A 839 18.00 3.30 15.08
CA ARG A 839 19.14 4.20 15.34
C ARG A 839 20.10 3.70 16.43
N ASP A 840 19.61 2.90 17.37
CA ASP A 840 20.41 2.21 18.41
C ASP A 840 21.13 0.94 17.87
N GLY A 841 21.00 0.64 16.57
CA GLY A 841 21.52 -0.58 15.94
C GLY A 841 20.65 -1.82 16.14
N SER A 842 19.57 -1.73 16.92
CA SER A 842 18.63 -2.85 17.10
C SER A 842 17.78 -3.09 15.84
N ARG A 843 17.12 -4.26 15.79
CA ARG A 843 16.13 -4.59 14.76
C ARG A 843 14.74 -4.64 15.38
N ARG A 844 13.75 -4.02 14.74
CA ARG A 844 12.34 -4.05 15.19
C ARG A 844 11.43 -4.57 14.07
N PRO A 845 10.51 -5.50 14.37
CA PRO A 845 9.66 -6.09 13.34
C PRO A 845 8.57 -5.13 12.87
N ILE A 846 8.38 -5.06 11.55
CA ILE A 846 7.21 -4.48 10.88
C ILE A 846 6.53 -5.52 10.01
N VAL A 847 5.21 -5.43 9.87
CA VAL A 847 4.48 -6.13 8.81
C VAL A 847 4.54 -5.28 7.55
N ALA A 848 4.97 -5.88 6.44
CA ALA A 848 4.93 -5.29 5.10
C ALA A 848 4.00 -6.10 4.20
N ILE A 849 3.69 -5.56 3.00
CA ILE A 849 3.04 -6.33 1.93
C ILE A 849 4.01 -6.41 0.75
N GLU A 850 4.32 -7.64 0.36
CA GLU A 850 5.28 -7.99 -0.70
C GLU A 850 4.64 -9.01 -1.64
N HIS A 851 5.20 -9.17 -2.84
CA HIS A 851 4.76 -10.16 -3.82
C HIS A 851 5.63 -11.42 -3.73
N GLU A 852 5.04 -12.60 -3.96
CA GLU A 852 5.77 -13.88 -3.91
C GLU A 852 6.80 -14.01 -5.06
N ASP A 853 6.43 -13.53 -6.25
CA ASP A 853 7.31 -13.42 -7.41
C ASP A 853 8.38 -12.30 -7.26
N PRO A 854 9.70 -12.60 -7.33
CA PRO A 854 10.76 -11.60 -7.14
C PRO A 854 10.81 -10.49 -8.19
N LEU A 855 10.42 -10.76 -9.45
CA LEU A 855 10.42 -9.75 -10.51
C LEU A 855 9.22 -8.80 -10.35
N ALA A 856 8.09 -9.35 -9.92
CA ALA A 856 6.94 -8.55 -9.52
C ALA A 856 7.23 -7.75 -8.24
N GLU A 857 7.97 -8.31 -7.27
CA GLU A 857 8.38 -7.60 -6.07
C GLU A 857 9.34 -6.43 -6.36
N LEU A 858 10.27 -6.60 -7.31
CA LEU A 858 11.09 -5.50 -7.82
C LEU A 858 10.21 -4.34 -8.34
N MET A 859 9.18 -4.65 -9.14
CA MET A 859 8.24 -3.66 -9.68
C MET A 859 7.31 -3.07 -8.61
N ARG A 860 6.82 -3.86 -7.65
CA ARG A 860 6.04 -3.38 -6.50
C ARG A 860 6.86 -2.40 -5.69
N SER A 861 8.07 -2.77 -5.31
CA SER A 861 9.01 -1.92 -4.58
C SER A 861 9.29 -0.60 -5.32
N ALA A 862 9.49 -0.65 -6.64
CA ALA A 862 9.72 0.53 -7.49
C ALA A 862 8.52 1.49 -7.56
N VAL A 863 7.28 0.97 -7.50
CA VAL A 863 6.06 1.80 -7.51
C VAL A 863 5.66 2.28 -6.11
N CYS A 864 5.93 1.48 -5.08
CA CYS A 864 5.41 1.67 -3.73
C CYS A 864 6.42 2.31 -2.78
N ASP A 865 7.58 1.67 -2.59
CA ASP A 865 8.50 2.02 -1.50
C ASP A 865 9.38 3.20 -1.91
N ASP A 866 9.80 3.22 -3.18
CA ASP A 866 10.57 4.32 -3.75
C ASP A 866 9.78 5.64 -3.75
N GLU A 867 8.48 5.61 -4.07
CA GLU A 867 7.61 6.78 -4.00
C GLU A 867 7.43 7.28 -2.56
N VAL A 868 7.41 6.39 -1.55
CA VAL A 868 7.42 6.78 -0.13
C VAL A 868 8.78 7.37 0.28
N ILE A 869 9.90 6.79 -0.17
CA ILE A 869 11.25 7.34 0.07
C ILE A 869 11.39 8.73 -0.57
N GLN A 870 10.88 8.91 -1.78
CA GLN A 870 10.84 10.19 -2.49
C GLN A 870 9.98 11.22 -1.77
N ALA A 871 8.89 10.80 -1.12
CA ALA A 871 8.08 11.65 -0.25
C ALA A 871 8.85 12.11 0.99
N ILE A 872 9.46 11.18 1.74
CA ILE A 872 10.31 11.46 2.91
C ILE A 872 11.44 12.43 2.54
N GLY A 873 12.05 12.21 1.37
CA GLY A 873 13.12 13.05 0.83
C GLY A 873 12.76 14.51 0.60
N ARG A 874 11.47 14.88 0.51
CA ARG A 874 11.03 16.28 0.39
C ARG A 874 11.28 17.11 1.65
N GLY A 875 11.34 16.47 2.83
CA GLY A 875 11.79 17.12 4.06
C GLY A 875 13.30 17.45 4.08
N ARG A 876 14.08 16.96 3.09
CA ARG A 876 15.53 17.20 2.93
C ARG A 876 16.35 16.84 4.19
N GLY A 877 16.11 15.66 4.78
CA GLY A 877 16.73 15.19 6.03
C GLY A 877 18.27 15.30 6.10
N VAL A 878 18.97 15.12 4.97
CA VAL A 878 20.43 15.32 4.82
C VAL A 878 20.90 16.73 5.20
N ASN A 879 20.06 17.75 5.01
CA ASN A 879 20.40 19.15 5.24
C ASN A 879 19.95 19.68 6.61
N ARG A 880 19.43 18.80 7.48
CA ARG A 880 18.92 19.17 8.81
C ARG A 880 20.04 19.26 9.85
N THR A 881 19.89 20.20 10.78
CA THR A 881 20.86 20.47 11.85
C THR A 881 20.16 20.37 13.21
N ALA A 882 20.91 20.36 14.31
CA ALA A 882 20.31 20.35 15.65
C ALA A 882 19.41 21.58 15.93
N ALA A 883 19.60 22.68 15.19
CA ALA A 883 18.78 23.90 15.28
C ALA A 883 17.53 23.86 14.37
N ASN A 884 17.46 22.92 13.43
CA ASN A 884 16.31 22.66 12.56
C ASN A 884 16.24 21.15 12.27
N PRO A 885 15.74 20.34 13.23
CA PRO A 885 15.50 18.92 13.02
C PRO A 885 14.27 18.68 12.13
N LEU A 886 14.10 17.44 11.68
CA LEU A 886 12.92 16.99 10.95
C LEU A 886 12.32 15.77 11.63
N GLU A 887 11.02 15.81 11.94
CA GLU A 887 10.24 14.63 12.28
C GLU A 887 9.57 14.05 11.03
N VAL A 888 9.59 12.72 10.89
CA VAL A 888 8.93 11.99 9.80
C VAL A 888 8.08 10.87 10.38
N GLN A 889 6.82 10.77 9.94
CA GLN A 889 5.90 9.70 10.31
C GLN A 889 5.37 9.01 9.06
N VAL A 890 5.49 7.68 8.99
CA VAL A 890 5.02 6.86 7.88
C VAL A 890 3.89 5.97 8.38
N LEU A 891 2.66 6.34 8.04
CA LEU A 891 1.44 5.62 8.36
C LEU A 891 1.14 4.65 7.22
N ALA A 892 1.90 3.55 7.16
CA ALA A 892 1.75 2.49 6.18
C ALA A 892 2.50 1.19 6.58
N ASP A 893 1.96 0.04 6.19
CA ASP A 893 2.65 -1.26 6.26
C ASP A 893 3.72 -1.36 5.15
N VAL A 894 4.86 -0.71 5.34
CA VAL A 894 6.05 -0.72 4.46
C VAL A 894 7.32 -1.01 5.24
N ALA A 895 8.28 -1.69 4.60
CA ALA A 895 9.58 -2.03 5.17
C ALA A 895 10.70 -1.23 4.49
N LEU A 896 10.80 0.07 4.79
CA LEU A 896 11.72 0.96 4.08
C LEU A 896 13.20 0.71 4.48
N PRO A 897 14.15 0.72 3.51
CA PRO A 897 15.59 0.61 3.76
C PRO A 897 16.17 1.94 4.28
N LEU A 898 15.70 2.36 5.47
CA LEU A 898 16.10 3.58 6.16
C LEU A 898 16.31 3.29 7.65
N VAL A 899 17.12 4.11 8.31
CA VAL A 899 17.28 4.07 9.78
C VAL A 899 16.04 4.67 10.45
N HIS A 900 15.41 3.90 11.34
CA HIS A 900 14.22 4.28 12.08
C HIS A 900 14.53 4.66 13.53
N ASP A 901 13.73 5.55 14.10
CA ASP A 901 13.80 5.97 15.52
C ASP A 901 12.73 5.28 16.36
N ARG A 902 11.53 5.06 15.78
CA ARG A 902 10.39 4.44 16.47
C ARG A 902 9.58 3.56 15.52
N VAL A 903 9.01 2.50 16.09
CA VAL A 903 7.97 1.67 15.46
C VAL A 903 6.78 1.65 16.43
N LEU A 904 5.63 2.14 15.99
CA LEU A 904 4.43 2.32 16.82
C LEU A 904 3.21 1.66 16.16
N ALA A 905 2.25 1.23 16.96
CA ALA A 905 0.91 0.88 16.47
C ALA A 905 0.05 2.14 16.35
N TRP A 906 -0.88 2.16 15.39
CA TRP A 906 -1.81 3.29 15.19
C TRP A 906 -2.57 3.65 16.47
N GLU A 907 -2.98 2.65 17.24
CA GLU A 907 -3.75 2.81 18.48
C GLU A 907 -2.97 3.57 19.57
N ALA A 908 -1.63 3.68 19.46
CA ALA A 908 -0.78 4.43 20.38
C ALA A 908 -0.58 5.92 19.98
N VAL A 909 -0.99 6.32 18.77
CA VAL A 909 -0.83 7.69 18.22
C VAL A 909 -2.14 8.31 17.71
N MET A 910 -3.20 7.51 17.60
CA MET A 910 -4.54 7.96 17.25
C MET A 910 -5.11 8.90 18.34
N PRO A 911 -5.63 10.09 18.00
CA PRO A 911 -6.13 11.03 19.00
C PRO A 911 -7.29 10.48 19.83
N ASP A 912 -7.12 10.60 21.15
CA ASP A 912 -8.17 10.35 22.13
C ASP A 912 -9.27 11.43 22.10
N ILE A 913 -10.33 11.26 22.89
CA ILE A 913 -11.46 12.21 22.88
C ILE A 913 -11.11 13.58 23.48
N ILE A 914 -10.17 13.64 24.43
CA ILE A 914 -9.72 14.88 25.06
C ILE A 914 -8.93 15.69 24.03
N GLN A 915 -8.01 15.04 23.31
CA GLN A 915 -7.28 15.65 22.20
C GLN A 915 -8.23 16.21 21.14
N ARG A 916 -9.29 15.46 20.79
CA ARG A 916 -10.32 15.94 19.83
C ARG A 916 -11.13 17.13 20.37
N MET A 917 -11.49 17.16 21.66
CA MET A 917 -12.14 18.33 22.26
C MET A 917 -11.21 19.55 22.36
N LEU A 918 -9.92 19.33 22.65
CA LEU A 918 -8.90 20.39 22.67
C LEU A 918 -8.69 20.98 21.26
N LEU A 919 -8.65 20.15 20.22
CA LEU A 919 -8.63 20.58 18.82
C LEU A 919 -9.89 21.35 18.40
N ALA A 920 -11.05 21.04 19.01
CA ALA A 920 -12.28 21.80 18.89
C ALA A 920 -12.33 23.05 19.81
N GLY A 921 -11.24 23.34 20.55
CA GLY A 921 -11.00 24.57 21.29
C GLY A 921 -10.99 24.45 22.81
N LEU A 922 -11.78 23.54 23.40
CA LEU A 922 -11.95 23.46 24.86
C LEU A 922 -12.37 22.04 25.28
N ALA A 923 -11.56 21.35 26.07
CA ALA A 923 -11.97 20.13 26.76
C ALA A 923 -12.61 20.45 28.12
N VAL A 924 -13.62 19.68 28.52
CA VAL A 924 -14.28 19.80 29.84
C VAL A 924 -14.56 18.41 30.44
N ASP A 925 -14.66 18.33 31.77
CA ASP A 925 -14.94 17.08 32.52
C ASP A 925 -16.42 16.83 32.83
N SER A 926 -17.29 17.75 32.41
CA SER A 926 -18.74 17.68 32.51
C SER A 926 -19.32 17.10 31.20
N PRO A 927 -19.88 15.88 31.19
CA PRO A 927 -20.46 15.27 29.99
C PRO A 927 -21.55 16.12 29.34
N ALA A 928 -22.40 16.77 30.16
CA ALA A 928 -23.45 17.66 29.71
C ALA A 928 -22.90 18.88 28.97
N ASP A 929 -21.84 19.49 29.50
CA ASP A 929 -21.22 20.66 28.89
C ASP A 929 -20.39 20.26 27.65
N ALA A 930 -19.75 19.08 27.67
CA ALA A 930 -19.03 18.52 26.52
C ALA A 930 -19.95 18.25 25.33
N ALA A 931 -21.14 17.67 25.56
CA ALA A 931 -22.14 17.43 24.51
C ALA A 931 -22.68 18.73 23.90
N VAL A 932 -22.81 19.79 24.69
CA VAL A 932 -23.27 21.11 24.22
C VAL A 932 -22.16 21.87 23.46
N LEU A 933 -20.91 21.79 23.94
CA LEU A 933 -19.74 22.38 23.27
C LEU A 933 -19.41 21.69 21.95
N HIS A 934 -19.52 20.36 21.90
CA HIS A 934 -19.01 19.53 20.80
C HIS A 934 -20.09 18.64 20.17
N PRO A 935 -21.17 19.21 19.59
CA PRO A 935 -22.25 18.43 18.96
C PRO A 935 -21.80 17.63 17.74
N GLY A 936 -20.61 17.91 17.18
CA GLY A 936 -19.98 17.10 16.14
C GLY A 936 -19.22 15.86 16.65
N LEU A 937 -18.90 15.81 17.96
CA LEU A 937 -18.28 14.65 18.62
C LEU A 937 -19.33 13.80 19.36
N PHE A 938 -20.36 14.44 19.91
CA PHE A 938 -21.39 13.79 20.74
C PHE A 938 -22.81 14.18 20.31
N SER A 939 -23.70 13.21 20.13
CA SER A 939 -25.13 13.45 19.89
C SER A 939 -25.91 13.84 21.15
N ASP A 940 -25.45 13.38 22.31
CA ASP A 940 -26.10 13.60 23.60
C ASP A 940 -25.14 13.41 24.80
N GLU A 941 -25.60 13.81 25.98
CA GLU A 941 -24.87 13.70 27.26
C GLU A 941 -24.47 12.25 27.60
N LYS A 942 -25.26 11.23 27.23
CA LYS A 942 -24.93 9.82 27.54
C LYS A 942 -23.81 9.31 26.62
N GLN A 943 -23.78 9.75 25.36
CA GLN A 943 -22.66 9.45 24.48
C GLN A 943 -21.38 10.17 24.96
N ALA A 944 -21.48 11.45 25.36
CA ALA A 944 -20.36 12.19 25.93
C ALA A 944 -19.87 11.57 27.25
N GLN A 945 -20.79 11.15 28.13
CA GLN A 945 -20.45 10.53 29.41
C GLN A 945 -19.65 9.26 29.18
N LYS A 946 -20.18 8.34 28.37
CA LYS A 946 -19.45 7.15 27.95
C LYS A 946 -18.10 7.57 27.39
N ALA A 947 -18.04 8.43 26.37
CA ALA A 947 -16.79 8.82 25.75
C ALA A 947 -15.73 9.44 26.70
N LEU A 948 -16.13 10.14 27.77
CA LEU A 948 -15.18 10.64 28.78
C LEU A 948 -14.74 9.54 29.76
N GLU A 949 -15.65 8.64 30.12
CA GLU A 949 -15.32 7.37 30.77
C GLU A 949 -14.32 6.57 29.87
N ARG A 950 -14.44 6.64 28.52
CA ARG A 950 -13.50 6.04 27.53
C ARG A 950 -12.09 6.57 27.59
N ALA A 951 -11.90 7.84 27.90
CA ALA A 951 -10.55 8.41 28.03
C ALA A 951 -9.96 8.22 29.45
N GLY A 952 -10.63 7.47 30.33
CA GLY A 952 -10.22 7.34 31.72
C GLY A 952 -10.35 8.64 32.51
N PHE A 953 -11.24 9.53 32.09
CA PHE A 953 -11.24 10.93 32.51
C PHE A 953 -11.89 11.15 33.88
N LYS A 954 -11.19 10.75 34.94
CA LYS A 954 -11.63 10.83 36.36
C LYS A 954 -11.62 12.26 36.94
N ARG A 955 -11.99 13.29 36.15
CA ARG A 955 -11.99 14.73 36.51
C ARG A 955 -10.63 15.28 36.98
N GLN A 956 -9.55 14.67 36.51
CA GLN A 956 -8.16 15.09 36.77
C GLN A 956 -7.47 15.42 35.45
N ILE A 957 -6.33 16.11 35.51
CA ILE A 957 -5.56 16.46 34.31
C ILE A 957 -5.05 15.15 33.67
N PRO A 958 -5.29 14.92 32.36
CA PRO A 958 -4.74 13.76 31.69
C PRO A 958 -3.28 14.09 31.35
N ILE A 959 -2.35 13.62 32.18
CA ILE A 959 -0.90 13.75 31.92
C ILE A 959 -0.33 12.38 31.53
N ASP A 960 -0.80 11.87 30.40
CA ASP A 960 0.08 11.05 29.56
C ASP A 960 1.04 11.98 28.78
N ASN A 961 2.11 11.40 28.23
CA ASN A 961 3.22 12.18 27.68
C ASN A 961 2.90 13.20 26.56
N PRO A 962 1.94 12.99 25.61
CA PRO A 962 1.78 13.90 24.47
C PRO A 962 1.23 15.29 24.83
N TYR A 963 0.68 15.48 26.03
CA TYR A 963 0.18 16.79 26.48
C TYR A 963 1.30 17.74 26.96
N ARG A 964 2.52 17.23 27.20
CA ARG A 964 3.62 18.02 27.78
C ARG A 964 4.37 18.90 26.78
N GLU A 965 4.31 18.57 25.49
CA GLU A 965 4.93 19.36 24.42
C GLU A 965 4.12 20.61 24.06
N MET A 966 2.91 20.74 24.60
CA MET A 966 1.99 21.85 24.32
C MET A 966 1.64 22.57 25.64
N SER A 967 1.46 23.90 25.59
CA SER A 967 1.08 24.69 26.77
C SER A 967 -0.41 24.50 27.14
N LEU A 968 -0.72 23.34 27.73
CA LEU A 968 -2.04 22.99 28.24
C LEU A 968 -2.36 23.82 29.50
N LYS A 969 -3.33 24.72 29.39
CA LYS A 969 -3.85 25.51 30.52
C LYS A 969 -5.15 24.89 31.04
N SER A 970 -5.52 25.24 32.26
CA SER A 970 -6.79 24.80 32.84
C SER A 970 -7.45 25.87 33.72
N ALA A 971 -8.74 25.69 33.99
CA ALA A 971 -9.50 26.52 34.92
C ALA A 971 -10.60 25.71 35.58
N ALA A 972 -10.94 26.05 36.82
CA ALA A 972 -12.14 25.56 37.48
C ALA A 972 -13.31 26.53 37.21
N TYR A 973 -14.49 26.00 36.90
CA TYR A 973 -15.69 26.80 36.62
C TYR A 973 -16.93 26.27 37.36
N ARG A 974 -17.92 27.15 37.56
CA ARG A 974 -19.22 26.76 38.12
C ARG A 974 -20.37 27.51 37.44
N ARG A 975 -21.37 26.76 36.97
CA ARG A 975 -22.63 27.30 36.41
C ARG A 975 -23.57 27.79 37.54
N PRO A 976 -24.43 28.80 37.30
CA PRO A 976 -25.40 29.27 38.28
C PRO A 976 -26.48 28.20 38.58
N GLY A 977 -26.99 28.21 39.81
CA GLY A 977 -28.05 27.32 40.28
C GLY A 977 -27.69 26.52 41.53
N ARG A 978 -28.70 26.16 42.32
CA ARG A 978 -28.53 25.42 43.59
C ARG A 978 -28.11 23.98 43.30
N GLY A 979 -27.00 23.52 43.90
CA GLY A 979 -26.50 22.15 43.75
C GLY A 979 -25.54 21.90 42.58
N ARG A 980 -25.11 22.93 41.83
CA ARG A 980 -24.07 22.76 40.79
C ARG A 980 -22.68 22.64 41.41
N SER A 981 -21.97 21.55 41.09
CA SER A 981 -20.56 21.35 41.49
C SER A 981 -19.59 22.17 40.64
N TRP A 982 -18.37 22.32 41.14
CA TRP A 982 -17.24 22.74 40.30
C TRP A 982 -16.96 21.71 39.21
N GLN A 983 -16.56 22.21 38.05
CA GLN A 983 -16.10 21.46 36.88
C GLN A 983 -14.76 22.06 36.45
N ARG A 984 -14.04 21.38 35.55
CA ARG A 984 -12.77 21.83 34.99
C ARG A 984 -12.85 21.96 33.48
N ALA A 985 -12.20 23.00 32.97
CA ALA A 985 -11.96 23.21 31.56
C ALA A 985 -10.45 23.22 31.28
N TRP A 986 -10.05 22.71 30.12
CA TRP A 986 -8.67 22.70 29.63
C TRP A 986 -8.64 23.19 28.20
N TRP A 987 -7.60 23.95 27.86
CA TRP A 987 -7.38 24.43 26.50
C TRP A 987 -5.89 24.53 26.21
N ILE A 988 -5.57 24.55 24.92
CA ILE A 988 -4.24 24.89 24.42
C ILE A 988 -4.30 26.36 24.06
N GLU A 989 -3.41 27.18 24.62
CA GLU A 989 -3.44 28.65 24.43
C GLU A 989 -3.34 29.08 22.96
N ALA A 990 -2.62 28.32 22.13
CA ALA A 990 -2.53 28.53 20.69
C ALA A 990 -3.85 28.27 19.93
N ILE A 991 -4.78 27.50 20.50
CA ILE A 991 -6.08 27.17 19.89
C ILE A 991 -7.20 28.09 20.42
N ALA A 992 -7.21 28.37 21.73
CA ALA A 992 -8.24 29.19 22.36
C ALA A 992 -7.64 30.28 23.27
N SER A 993 -7.82 31.55 22.88
CA SER A 993 -7.35 32.73 23.61
C SER A 993 -8.34 33.22 24.69
N ASP A 994 -9.63 32.96 24.52
CA ASP A 994 -10.69 33.27 25.51
C ASP A 994 -11.57 32.03 25.78
N PRO A 995 -11.06 31.04 26.53
CA PRO A 995 -11.78 29.81 26.85
C PRO A 995 -13.02 30.06 27.70
N ARG A 996 -13.02 31.14 28.49
CA ARG A 996 -14.15 31.51 29.35
C ARG A 996 -15.34 31.94 28.50
N ARG A 997 -15.12 32.84 27.55
CA ARG A 997 -16.18 33.32 26.65
C ARG A 997 -16.70 32.23 25.73
N LEU A 998 -15.82 31.32 25.27
CA LEU A 998 -16.20 30.15 24.50
C LEU A 998 -17.15 29.25 25.31
N LEU A 999 -16.81 28.98 26.58
CA LEU A 999 -17.67 28.23 27.49
C LEU A 999 -18.98 28.95 27.80
N GLU A 1000 -18.94 30.25 28.16
CA GLU A 1000 -20.12 31.06 28.46
C GLU A 1000 -21.09 31.18 27.26
N GLY A 1001 -20.56 31.21 26.03
CA GLY A 1001 -21.36 31.22 24.80
C GLY A 1001 -22.11 29.91 24.54
N ALA A 1002 -21.57 28.77 24.98
CA ALA A 1002 -22.17 27.46 24.79
C ALA A 1002 -23.11 27.05 25.95
N VAL A 1003 -22.68 27.22 27.21
CA VAL A 1003 -23.41 26.70 28.39
C VAL A 1003 -24.15 27.78 29.20
N GLY A 1004 -24.10 29.03 28.75
CA GLY A 1004 -24.65 30.19 29.44
C GLY A 1004 -23.68 30.81 30.46
N PRO A 1005 -24.07 31.93 31.09
CA PRO A 1005 -23.18 32.70 31.97
C PRO A 1005 -22.67 31.87 33.15
N LEU A 1006 -21.39 32.01 33.47
CA LEU A 1006 -20.76 31.32 34.60
C LEU A 1006 -20.89 32.14 35.90
N ALA A 1007 -21.14 31.45 37.02
CA ALA A 1007 -21.22 32.07 38.34
C ALA A 1007 -19.82 32.32 38.93
N GLU A 1008 -18.87 31.41 38.68
CA GLU A 1008 -17.46 31.57 39.04
C GLU A 1008 -16.56 30.94 37.97
N TRP A 1009 -15.40 31.56 37.72
CA TRP A 1009 -14.31 31.07 36.86
C TRP A 1009 -12.98 31.36 37.57
N LYS A 1010 -12.13 30.34 37.71
CA LYS A 1010 -10.84 30.39 38.40
C LYS A 1010 -9.77 29.75 37.51
N PRO A 1011 -8.94 30.56 36.82
CA PRO A 1011 -7.74 30.05 36.13
C PRO A 1011 -6.87 29.25 37.12
N GLY A 1012 -6.30 28.15 36.65
CA GLY A 1012 -5.39 27.28 37.41
C GLY A 1012 -3.95 27.36 36.96
#